data_AF-A0A8H7FHR9-F1
#
_entry.id   AF-A0A8H7FHR9-F1
#
_cell.length_a   1.000
_cell.length_b   1.000
_cell.length_c   1.000
_cell.angle_alpha   90.00
_cell.angle_beta   90.00
_cell.angle_gamma   90.00
#
_symmetry.space_group_name_H-M   'P 1'
#
loop_
_entity.id
_entity.type
_entity.pdbx_description
1 polymer ?
#
loop_
_entity_poly.entity_id
_entity_poly.type
_entity_poly.pdbx_seq_one_letter_code
_entity_poly.pdbx_strand_id
1 'polypeptide(L)'
;MSSTKSATVHIDPARIIDEVDPRIYSGFTEHMGRCIYGGLYDPDNQHGLAEKDTGFRTDVLEVLKELDIPLVRYPGGPELAWLSEESNQFGTDEFIQWCGALGTEPYICLNMGTGTLEDALAWLEYCNSSANTHYANLRRKNGHEEPYGVKYWSLGNEVWGPWQVGQMESHDYAKKAYQWAKALRLLDPTIKIVSCGETGHADWDRVILKKLAPVVDFHSVHAYTVSEGKHAVNVMGPAAAEKALEITRSLIDLAKIENGLRKALTVCFDEWNVWDPVRAPGEKGAEEHYDLSDALAVAAWLNVFVRKADIVKIACIAQSVNVISPIITSPSGLFRQTTFYPLKLFSTLMRGSSLDVYVDSPSYNGATVPPFISDLAAHTPASGQLTKYVDISAVLVPGEKEIRVAAVNRSDVDDFEVHFAFGPLSEVHDTIKVYEVWSENLGDGNDFEEKGGEKVGVVEKTSKLDEEGKYLFKKHSFQGLSQAVEVYLSPAPATPASLSPSSASFALSRHLGLEFFESAPDGGVHGALLHEQSFVGQGSKSALLLSIDEEDARDIIPSSMKVTFTLSDTPSVPSLSSLVSTYLHRAQHAYTTIYSELSTPSQGVPSFLDIFSVSSSETETFIAETSALSEFLDVDELSTDKFAAFELKGLRKIAAASGRTSEQYQTAARTTRAILESALAKRNLNVALVTFSGSSLSEKRAQPSQQPLPPQSPVPQQPIAGVSTCFTSADVCTNSTNSCSGRGECMQASKAGKTCFICSCSQTSSKGKTQDWVGDACERKDISGPFVLLAGSTIGLILLIGGSIALLAAIGDEKLPSTLTSSATGPKRE
;
A
#
# COMPACT_ATOMS: atom_id res chain seq x y z
N MET A 1 29.89 -14.33 21.69
CA MET A 1 29.87 -12.86 21.84
C MET A 1 29.19 -12.35 20.58
N SER A 2 28.03 -11.69 20.70
CA SER A 2 27.38 -11.03 19.54
C SER A 2 28.36 -10.00 18.99
N SER A 3 28.67 -10.08 17.69
CA SER A 3 29.51 -9.09 17.00
C SER A 3 28.64 -8.36 15.99
N THR A 4 28.63 -7.03 16.06
CA THR A 4 27.94 -6.23 15.04
C THR A 4 28.75 -6.27 13.75
N LYS A 5 28.15 -6.77 12.68
CA LYS A 5 28.72 -6.80 11.32
C LYS A 5 28.12 -5.68 10.49
N SER A 6 28.74 -5.37 9.35
CA SER A 6 28.22 -4.38 8.41
C SER A 6 27.76 -5.01 7.10
N ALA A 7 26.78 -4.38 6.47
CA ALA A 7 26.36 -4.66 5.11
C ALA A 7 25.90 -3.35 4.43
N THR A 8 25.89 -3.33 3.10
CA THR A 8 25.45 -2.16 2.32
C THR A 8 24.38 -2.59 1.34
N VAL A 9 23.34 -1.77 1.20
CA VAL A 9 22.19 -2.05 0.35
C VAL A 9 21.98 -0.87 -0.57
N HIS A 10 22.05 -1.11 -1.86
CA HIS A 10 21.84 -0.09 -2.89
C HIS A 10 20.46 -0.26 -3.51
N ILE A 11 19.62 0.76 -3.38
CA ILE A 11 18.27 0.78 -3.92
C ILE A 11 18.16 1.92 -4.92
N ASP A 12 17.79 1.60 -6.16
CA ASP A 12 17.54 2.59 -7.20
C ASP A 12 16.10 2.47 -7.70
N PRO A 13 15.23 3.47 -7.47
CA PRO A 13 13.83 3.43 -7.92
C PRO A 13 13.70 3.36 -9.46
N ALA A 14 14.75 3.65 -10.23
CA ALA A 14 14.76 3.49 -11.67
C ALA A 14 14.99 2.03 -12.13
N ARG A 15 15.49 1.15 -11.25
CA ARG A 15 15.76 -0.25 -11.56
C ARG A 15 14.58 -1.14 -11.22
N ILE A 16 13.49 -0.96 -11.95
CA ILE A 16 12.27 -1.78 -11.82
C ILE A 16 12.48 -3.14 -12.51
N ILE A 17 12.13 -4.22 -11.81
CA ILE A 17 12.10 -5.59 -12.33
C ILE A 17 10.77 -5.81 -13.08
N ASP A 18 9.66 -5.83 -12.33
CA ASP A 18 8.29 -5.99 -12.84
C ASP A 18 7.29 -5.64 -11.71
N GLU A 19 6.00 -5.56 -12.04
CA GLU A 19 4.93 -5.46 -11.05
C GLU A 19 4.83 -6.76 -10.23
N VAL A 20 4.78 -6.61 -8.91
CA VAL A 20 4.50 -7.70 -7.97
C VAL A 20 3.06 -8.13 -8.14
N ASP A 21 2.86 -9.32 -8.69
CA ASP A 21 1.53 -9.87 -8.88
C ASP A 21 0.90 -10.21 -7.52
N PRO A 22 -0.27 -9.68 -7.15
CA PRO A 22 -0.93 -10.01 -5.90
C PRO A 22 -1.03 -11.51 -5.62
N ARG A 23 -1.19 -12.32 -6.67
CA ARG A 23 -1.37 -13.79 -6.56
C ARG A 23 -0.11 -14.52 -6.09
N ILE A 24 1.02 -13.87 -5.86
CA ILE A 24 2.15 -14.50 -5.14
C ILE A 24 1.85 -14.72 -3.64
N TYR A 25 0.75 -14.14 -3.13
CA TYR A 25 0.29 -14.29 -1.74
C TYR A 25 -0.94 -15.21 -1.64
N SER A 26 -1.01 -16.22 -2.51
CA SER A 26 -2.17 -17.12 -2.61
C SER A 26 -2.08 -18.27 -1.60
N GLY A 27 -3.21 -18.94 -1.34
CA GLY A 27 -3.31 -20.09 -0.46
C GLY A 27 -3.44 -21.42 -1.21
N PHE A 28 -3.23 -22.51 -0.48
CA PHE A 28 -3.55 -23.87 -0.90
C PHE A 28 -4.38 -24.55 0.19
N THR A 29 -5.42 -25.29 -0.21
CA THR A 29 -6.22 -26.15 0.68
C THR A 29 -6.40 -27.52 0.03
N GLU A 30 -6.15 -28.56 0.81
CA GLU A 30 -6.26 -29.94 0.36
C GLU A 30 -7.05 -30.79 1.36
N HIS A 31 -7.66 -31.85 0.85
CA HIS A 31 -8.29 -32.90 1.66
C HIS A 31 -7.21 -33.77 2.35
N MET A 32 -6.44 -33.14 3.24
CA MET A 32 -5.38 -33.74 4.04
C MET A 32 -5.55 -33.31 5.50
N GLY A 33 -5.35 -34.26 6.42
CA GLY A 33 -5.42 -34.00 7.86
C GLY A 33 -6.68 -33.24 8.27
N ARG A 34 -6.50 -32.15 9.01
CA ARG A 34 -7.58 -31.24 9.42
C ARG A 34 -7.63 -29.94 8.61
N CYS A 35 -7.12 -29.90 7.38
CA CYS A 35 -7.18 -28.67 6.58
C CYS A 35 -8.64 -28.29 6.27
N ILE A 36 -9.39 -29.21 5.67
CA ILE A 36 -10.82 -29.01 5.39
C ILE A 36 -11.65 -29.27 6.65
N TYR A 37 -11.72 -30.51 7.10
CA TYR A 37 -12.57 -30.90 8.23
C TYR A 37 -11.94 -30.53 9.57
N GLY A 38 -12.65 -29.72 10.36
CA GLY A 38 -12.16 -29.13 11.60
C GLY A 38 -11.22 -27.93 11.40
N GLY A 39 -10.84 -27.63 10.14
CA GLY A 39 -10.11 -26.43 9.74
C GLY A 39 -11.05 -25.41 9.12
N LEU A 40 -11.30 -25.51 7.81
CA LEU A 40 -12.22 -24.62 7.09
C LEU A 40 -13.69 -24.89 7.39
N TYR A 41 -14.04 -26.16 7.55
CA TYR A 41 -15.42 -26.67 7.59
C TYR A 41 -15.62 -27.55 8.83
N ASP A 42 -16.57 -27.17 9.68
CA ASP A 42 -16.87 -27.85 10.95
C ASP A 42 -18.35 -27.64 11.32
N PRO A 43 -19.31 -28.22 10.57
CA PRO A 43 -20.74 -27.97 10.74
C PRO A 43 -21.27 -28.36 12.12
N ASP A 44 -20.61 -29.31 12.79
CA ASP A 44 -20.97 -29.81 14.11
C ASP A 44 -20.24 -29.08 15.25
N ASN A 45 -19.57 -27.94 14.96
CA ASN A 45 -18.81 -27.20 15.96
C ASN A 45 -19.68 -26.76 17.14
N GLN A 46 -19.42 -27.35 18.32
CA GLN A 46 -20.23 -27.10 19.53
C GLN A 46 -19.96 -25.75 20.19
N HIS A 47 -18.92 -25.03 19.76
CA HIS A 47 -18.52 -23.74 20.33
C HIS A 47 -19.11 -22.55 19.58
N GLY A 48 -19.94 -22.79 18.56
CA GLY A 48 -20.59 -21.74 17.78
C GLY A 48 -19.63 -20.97 16.87
N LEU A 49 -18.51 -21.60 16.49
CA LEU A 49 -17.51 -21.02 15.60
C LEU A 49 -17.76 -21.36 14.12
N ALA A 50 -18.79 -22.14 13.83
CA ALA A 50 -19.21 -22.45 12.46
C ALA A 50 -20.56 -21.81 12.14
N GLU A 51 -20.69 -21.29 10.92
CA GLU A 51 -21.95 -20.80 10.39
C GLU A 51 -22.93 -21.97 10.21
N LYS A 52 -24.16 -21.83 10.72
CA LYS A 52 -25.14 -22.93 10.76
C LYS A 52 -25.56 -23.45 9.40
N ASP A 53 -25.61 -22.57 8.40
CA ASP A 53 -26.16 -22.89 7.08
C ASP A 53 -25.08 -23.48 6.16
N THR A 54 -23.83 -23.01 6.29
CA THR A 54 -22.72 -23.40 5.41
C THR A 54 -21.72 -24.35 6.07
N GLY A 55 -21.67 -24.43 7.40
CA GLY A 55 -20.68 -25.17 8.16
C GLY A 55 -19.27 -24.55 8.17
N PHE A 56 -19.07 -23.36 7.57
CA PHE A 56 -17.77 -22.71 7.52
C PHE A 56 -17.36 -22.13 8.87
N ARG A 57 -16.10 -22.33 9.26
CA ARG A 57 -15.52 -21.74 10.47
C ARG A 57 -15.35 -20.22 10.28
N THR A 58 -16.14 -19.43 11.01
CA THR A 58 -16.18 -17.97 10.88
C THR A 58 -14.92 -17.30 11.41
N ASP A 59 -14.37 -17.81 12.51
CA ASP A 59 -13.10 -17.33 13.08
C ASP A 59 -11.91 -17.57 12.13
N VAL A 60 -11.91 -18.71 11.43
CA VAL A 60 -10.92 -19.00 10.38
C VAL A 60 -11.07 -18.03 9.20
N LEU A 61 -12.29 -17.81 8.71
CA LEU A 61 -12.55 -16.83 7.64
C LEU A 61 -12.10 -15.42 8.02
N GLU A 62 -12.36 -14.98 9.25
CA GLU A 62 -11.95 -13.67 9.75
C GLU A 62 -10.43 -13.50 9.74
N VAL A 63 -9.69 -14.51 10.21
CA VAL A 63 -8.21 -14.46 10.24
C VAL A 63 -7.61 -14.55 8.85
N LEU A 64 -8.15 -15.40 7.96
CA LEU A 64 -7.66 -15.49 6.58
C LEU A 64 -7.93 -14.20 5.77
N LYS A 65 -8.99 -13.44 6.09
CA LYS A 65 -9.22 -12.12 5.49
C LYS A 65 -8.12 -11.11 5.80
N GLU A 66 -7.44 -11.24 6.94
CA GLU A 66 -6.30 -10.38 7.27
C GLU A 66 -5.08 -10.61 6.35
N LEU A 67 -5.00 -11.76 5.68
CA LEU A 67 -3.91 -12.12 4.79
C LEU A 67 -4.13 -11.63 3.35
N ASP A 68 -5.33 -11.14 3.01
CA ASP A 68 -5.67 -10.63 1.67
C ASP A 68 -5.31 -11.63 0.54
N ILE A 69 -5.77 -12.89 0.71
CA ILE A 69 -5.45 -14.05 -0.13
C ILE A 69 -6.17 -13.96 -1.48
N PRO A 70 -5.48 -13.76 -2.62
CA PRO A 70 -6.17 -13.47 -3.89
C PRO A 70 -6.67 -14.70 -4.64
N LEU A 71 -6.04 -15.85 -4.41
CA LEU A 71 -6.37 -17.12 -5.05
C LEU A 71 -6.20 -18.25 -4.02
N VAL A 72 -7.04 -19.28 -4.10
CA VAL A 72 -6.85 -20.52 -3.32
C VAL A 72 -6.89 -21.74 -4.25
N ARG A 73 -5.84 -22.55 -4.17
CA ARG A 73 -5.73 -23.86 -4.86
C ARG A 73 -6.54 -24.92 -4.11
N TYR A 74 -7.26 -25.77 -4.84
CA TYR A 74 -8.10 -26.87 -4.33
C TYR A 74 -8.33 -27.93 -5.42
N PRO A 75 -8.74 -29.18 -5.12
CA PRO A 75 -8.68 -29.85 -3.82
C PRO A 75 -7.31 -30.45 -3.50
N GLY A 76 -6.33 -30.25 -4.40
CA GLY A 76 -5.00 -30.86 -4.43
C GLY A 76 -4.94 -32.29 -3.87
N GLY A 77 -4.95 -33.33 -4.72
CA GLY A 77 -4.62 -34.71 -4.29
C GLY A 77 -5.67 -35.44 -3.43
N PRO A 78 -6.32 -36.52 -3.94
CA PRO A 78 -7.33 -37.29 -3.18
C PRO A 78 -6.84 -38.61 -2.52
N GLU A 79 -7.31 -38.79 -1.28
CA GLU A 79 -7.79 -39.98 -0.55
C GLU A 79 -6.94 -41.25 -0.37
N LEU A 80 -6.31 -41.82 -1.41
CA LEU A 80 -5.44 -43.00 -1.22
C LEU A 80 -4.03 -42.62 -0.72
N ALA A 81 -3.61 -41.37 -0.94
CA ALA A 81 -2.30 -40.87 -0.52
C ALA A 81 -2.19 -40.74 1.02
N TRP A 82 -3.29 -40.37 1.69
CA TRP A 82 -3.31 -40.05 3.13
C TRP A 82 -4.04 -41.08 4.00
N LEU A 83 -4.49 -42.20 3.42
CA LEU A 83 -5.08 -43.35 4.13
C LEU A 83 -6.22 -42.97 5.10
N SER A 84 -6.97 -41.93 4.77
CA SER A 84 -8.08 -41.39 5.57
C SER A 84 -9.42 -41.71 4.90
N GLU A 85 -10.54 -41.43 5.56
CA GLU A 85 -11.89 -41.57 4.99
C GLU A 85 -12.44 -40.16 4.66
N GLU A 86 -12.77 -39.92 3.38
CA GLU A 86 -13.28 -38.68 2.83
C GLU A 86 -14.79 -38.72 2.71
N SER A 87 -15.46 -37.96 3.58
CA SER A 87 -16.92 -37.91 3.64
C SER A 87 -17.56 -37.25 2.41
N ASN A 88 -16.79 -36.44 1.65
CA ASN A 88 -17.23 -35.59 0.55
C ASN A 88 -18.37 -34.62 0.94
N GLN A 89 -18.48 -34.26 2.22
CA GLN A 89 -19.42 -33.20 2.65
C GLN A 89 -18.98 -31.81 2.19
N PHE A 90 -17.68 -31.62 1.96
CA PHE A 90 -17.12 -30.40 1.38
C PHE A 90 -16.61 -30.69 -0.03
N GLY A 91 -17.33 -30.25 -1.06
CA GLY A 91 -17.00 -30.48 -2.47
C GLY A 91 -16.79 -29.18 -3.24
N THR A 92 -17.03 -29.25 -4.55
CA THR A 92 -16.87 -28.09 -5.45
C THR A 92 -17.81 -26.94 -5.05
N ASP A 93 -19.07 -27.22 -4.76
CA ASP A 93 -20.08 -26.20 -4.47
C ASP A 93 -19.75 -25.47 -3.17
N GLU A 94 -19.33 -26.21 -2.13
CA GLU A 94 -18.90 -25.66 -0.85
C GLU A 94 -17.60 -24.87 -0.99
N PHE A 95 -16.62 -25.39 -1.74
CA PHE A 95 -15.36 -24.68 -1.99
C PHE A 95 -15.57 -23.34 -2.70
N ILE A 96 -16.42 -23.30 -3.72
CA ILE A 96 -16.73 -22.05 -4.44
C ILE A 96 -17.45 -21.05 -3.53
N GLN A 97 -18.39 -21.51 -2.71
CA GLN A 97 -19.07 -20.66 -1.73
C GLN A 97 -18.08 -20.12 -0.67
N TRP A 98 -17.18 -20.98 -0.18
CA TRP A 98 -16.14 -20.59 0.77
C TRP A 98 -15.19 -19.55 0.16
N CYS A 99 -14.80 -19.74 -1.11
CA CYS A 99 -14.00 -18.74 -1.84
C CYS A 99 -14.74 -17.40 -1.94
N GLY A 100 -16.05 -17.43 -2.23
CA GLY A 100 -16.90 -16.24 -2.25
C GLY A 100 -17.00 -15.54 -0.89
N ALA A 101 -17.08 -16.30 0.21
CA ALA A 101 -17.13 -15.76 1.58
C ALA A 101 -15.82 -15.11 2.02
N LEU A 102 -14.68 -15.64 1.55
CA LEU A 102 -13.34 -15.07 1.76
C LEU A 102 -13.05 -13.90 0.82
N GLY A 103 -13.65 -13.88 -0.37
CA GLY A 103 -13.37 -12.89 -1.43
C GLY A 103 -12.17 -13.26 -2.31
N THR A 104 -11.92 -14.57 -2.48
CA THR A 104 -10.76 -15.10 -3.20
C THR A 104 -11.18 -15.83 -4.48
N GLU A 105 -10.27 -15.93 -5.45
CA GLU A 105 -10.52 -16.67 -6.69
C GLU A 105 -10.21 -18.18 -6.52
N PRO A 106 -11.04 -19.07 -7.10
CA PRO A 106 -10.77 -20.51 -7.08
C PRO A 106 -9.72 -20.92 -8.12
N TYR A 107 -8.82 -21.83 -7.73
CA TYR A 107 -7.87 -22.53 -8.58
C TYR A 107 -8.04 -24.05 -8.44
N ILE A 108 -8.55 -24.71 -9.49
CA ILE A 108 -8.92 -26.13 -9.42
C ILE A 108 -7.83 -27.03 -10.01
N CYS A 109 -7.47 -28.09 -9.28
CA CYS A 109 -6.56 -29.14 -9.73
C CYS A 109 -7.31 -30.36 -10.28
N LEU A 110 -7.09 -30.70 -11.55
CA LEU A 110 -7.74 -31.85 -12.18
C LEU A 110 -7.11 -33.18 -11.75
N ASN A 111 -7.94 -34.22 -11.58
CA ASN A 111 -7.45 -35.57 -11.35
C ASN A 111 -6.90 -36.17 -12.66
N MET A 112 -5.56 -36.23 -12.76
CA MET A 112 -4.89 -36.87 -13.91
C MET A 112 -4.36 -38.28 -13.62
N GLY A 113 -4.50 -38.77 -12.38
CA GLY A 113 -4.12 -40.12 -11.96
C GLY A 113 -5.16 -41.15 -12.41
N THR A 114 -6.28 -41.21 -11.70
CA THR A 114 -7.41 -42.11 -12.02
C THR A 114 -8.48 -41.46 -12.90
N GLY A 115 -8.49 -40.13 -12.96
CA GLY A 115 -9.47 -39.38 -13.74
C GLY A 115 -9.24 -39.44 -15.25
N THR A 116 -10.33 -39.20 -15.98
CA THR A 116 -10.38 -39.20 -17.45
C THR A 116 -10.55 -37.79 -18.02
N LEU A 117 -10.35 -37.64 -19.34
CA LEU A 117 -10.62 -36.37 -20.02
C LEU A 117 -12.10 -36.00 -19.98
N GLU A 118 -12.98 -37.00 -19.99
CA GLU A 118 -14.43 -36.79 -19.89
C GLU A 118 -14.78 -36.19 -18.52
N ASP A 119 -14.20 -36.70 -17.43
CA ASP A 119 -14.39 -36.15 -16.08
C ASP A 119 -13.91 -34.69 -15.99
N ALA A 120 -12.75 -34.39 -16.59
CA ALA A 120 -12.21 -33.03 -16.58
C ALA A 120 -13.09 -32.04 -17.37
N LEU A 121 -13.60 -32.46 -18.53
CA LEU A 121 -14.51 -31.64 -19.35
C LEU A 121 -15.87 -31.47 -18.65
N ALA A 122 -16.38 -32.53 -18.02
CA ALA A 122 -17.59 -32.49 -17.22
C ALA A 122 -17.48 -31.50 -16.06
N TRP A 123 -16.35 -31.49 -15.36
CA TRP A 123 -16.12 -30.58 -14.24
C TRP A 123 -16.00 -29.12 -14.70
N LEU A 124 -15.28 -28.85 -15.79
CA LEU A 124 -15.21 -27.53 -16.39
C LEU A 124 -16.59 -27.06 -16.89
N GLU A 125 -17.37 -27.95 -17.53
CA GLU A 125 -18.74 -27.64 -17.96
C GLU A 125 -19.64 -27.30 -16.76
N TYR A 126 -19.58 -28.12 -15.71
CA TYR A 126 -20.30 -27.88 -14.46
C TYR A 126 -20.00 -26.49 -13.90
N CYS A 127 -18.72 -26.13 -13.79
CA CYS A 127 -18.30 -24.85 -13.21
C CYS A 127 -18.59 -23.64 -14.10
N ASN A 128 -18.37 -23.73 -15.42
CA ASN A 128 -18.25 -22.53 -16.26
C ASN A 128 -19.33 -22.41 -17.36
N SER A 129 -20.05 -23.48 -17.70
CA SER A 129 -21.00 -23.42 -18.80
C SER A 129 -22.33 -22.77 -18.37
N SER A 130 -22.77 -21.79 -19.16
CA SER A 130 -24.13 -21.23 -19.12
C SER A 130 -25.10 -21.95 -20.06
N ALA A 131 -24.62 -22.89 -20.87
CA ALA A 131 -25.45 -23.59 -21.84
C ALA A 131 -26.48 -24.52 -21.18
N ASN A 132 -27.44 -24.99 -21.99
CA ASN A 132 -28.42 -26.01 -21.59
C ASN A 132 -27.82 -27.42 -21.81
N THR A 133 -26.79 -27.75 -21.05
CA THR A 133 -26.05 -29.02 -21.14
C THR A 133 -26.16 -29.78 -19.82
N HIS A 134 -25.79 -31.07 -19.83
CA HIS A 134 -26.05 -31.95 -18.69
C HIS A 134 -25.43 -31.45 -17.39
N TYR A 135 -24.14 -31.12 -17.39
CA TYR A 135 -23.43 -30.72 -16.17
C TYR A 135 -23.74 -29.29 -15.75
N ALA A 136 -23.97 -28.38 -16.71
CA ALA A 136 -24.49 -27.04 -16.39
C ALA A 136 -25.86 -27.11 -15.68
N ASN A 137 -26.75 -27.98 -16.16
CA ASN A 137 -28.05 -28.19 -15.52
C ASN A 137 -27.96 -28.94 -14.19
N LEU A 138 -26.94 -29.78 -14.00
CA LEU A 138 -26.66 -30.40 -12.71
C LEU A 138 -26.29 -29.34 -11.67
N ARG A 139 -25.43 -28.37 -12.03
CA ARG A 139 -25.08 -27.22 -11.18
C ARG A 139 -26.34 -26.44 -10.77
N ARG A 140 -27.20 -26.10 -11.73
CA ARG A 140 -28.49 -25.44 -11.48
C ARG A 140 -29.38 -26.24 -10.53
N LYS A 141 -29.47 -27.55 -10.75
CA LYS A 141 -30.25 -28.47 -9.91
C LYS A 141 -29.71 -28.53 -8.47
N ASN A 142 -28.41 -28.39 -8.30
CA ASN A 142 -27.75 -28.31 -6.99
C ASN A 142 -27.93 -26.95 -6.31
N GLY A 143 -28.63 -25.99 -6.95
CA GLY A 143 -28.99 -24.70 -6.35
C GLY A 143 -28.18 -23.52 -6.87
N HIS A 144 -27.30 -23.73 -7.86
CA HIS A 144 -26.38 -22.71 -8.35
C HIS A 144 -26.69 -22.37 -9.82
N GLU A 145 -27.56 -21.37 -10.02
CA GLU A 145 -28.07 -21.03 -11.36
C GLU A 145 -26.95 -20.51 -12.29
N GLU A 146 -26.22 -19.50 -11.82
CA GLU A 146 -25.16 -18.85 -12.59
C GLU A 146 -23.87 -19.70 -12.61
N PRO A 147 -23.10 -19.68 -13.72
CA PRO A 147 -21.77 -20.29 -13.74
C PRO A 147 -20.83 -19.64 -12.71
N TYR A 148 -19.96 -20.46 -12.11
CA TYR A 148 -18.95 -20.00 -11.16
C TYR A 148 -17.83 -19.19 -11.84
N GLY A 149 -17.53 -19.51 -13.10
CA GLY A 149 -16.49 -18.81 -13.86
C GLY A 149 -15.07 -19.05 -13.33
N VAL A 150 -14.77 -20.29 -12.95
CA VAL A 150 -13.44 -20.68 -12.44
C VAL A 150 -12.40 -20.47 -13.53
N LYS A 151 -11.42 -19.60 -13.25
CA LYS A 151 -10.43 -19.18 -14.24
C LYS A 151 -9.22 -20.10 -14.30
N TYR A 152 -8.75 -20.63 -13.17
CA TYR A 152 -7.46 -21.33 -13.09
C TYR A 152 -7.65 -22.83 -12.94
N TRP A 153 -6.96 -23.60 -13.78
CA TRP A 153 -7.06 -25.06 -13.83
C TRP A 153 -5.67 -25.69 -13.98
N SER A 154 -5.31 -26.63 -13.10
CA SER A 154 -4.06 -27.38 -13.22
C SER A 154 -4.27 -28.74 -13.87
N LEU A 155 -3.29 -29.14 -14.68
CA LEU A 155 -3.24 -30.44 -15.33
C LEU A 155 -2.57 -31.47 -14.41
N GLY A 156 -3.25 -31.86 -13.35
CA GLY A 156 -2.76 -32.85 -12.38
C GLY A 156 -1.92 -32.25 -11.26
N ASN A 157 -1.73 -33.05 -10.21
CA ASN A 157 -0.84 -32.78 -9.09
C ASN A 157 0.31 -33.80 -9.07
N GLU A 158 1.55 -33.32 -8.96
CA GLU A 158 2.79 -34.11 -8.79
C GLU A 158 2.80 -35.48 -9.48
N VAL A 159 2.33 -35.57 -10.72
CA VAL A 159 2.15 -36.85 -11.42
C VAL A 159 3.47 -37.57 -11.72
N TRP A 160 4.59 -36.90 -11.48
CA TRP A 160 5.94 -37.44 -11.54
C TRP A 160 6.32 -38.24 -10.28
N GLY A 161 5.73 -37.94 -9.13
CA GLY A 161 6.12 -38.48 -7.83
C GLY A 161 5.71 -39.95 -7.66
N PRO A 162 6.59 -40.84 -7.14
CA PRO A 162 6.28 -42.26 -6.94
C PRO A 162 5.17 -42.52 -5.90
N TRP A 163 4.86 -41.54 -5.05
CA TRP A 163 3.73 -41.59 -4.11
C TRP A 163 2.38 -41.35 -4.80
N GLN A 164 2.38 -40.73 -5.98
CA GLN A 164 1.15 -40.26 -6.60
C GLN A 164 0.40 -41.40 -7.29
N VAL A 165 -0.90 -41.49 -7.03
CA VAL A 165 -1.76 -42.50 -7.69
C VAL A 165 -1.81 -42.22 -9.18
N GLY A 166 -1.45 -43.24 -9.98
CA GLY A 166 -1.40 -43.09 -11.43
C GLY A 166 -0.19 -42.27 -11.92
N GLN A 167 0.94 -42.36 -11.20
CA GLN A 167 2.24 -41.80 -11.61
C GLN A 167 2.54 -42.08 -13.08
N MET A 168 3.16 -41.09 -13.75
CA MET A 168 3.50 -41.13 -15.17
C MET A 168 4.94 -40.72 -15.43
N GLU A 169 5.51 -41.29 -16.49
CA GLU A 169 6.74 -40.80 -17.09
C GLU A 169 6.52 -39.46 -17.81
N SER A 170 7.56 -38.61 -17.86
CA SER A 170 7.48 -37.23 -18.35
C SER A 170 6.92 -37.11 -19.76
N HIS A 171 7.33 -37.98 -20.67
CA HIS A 171 6.84 -37.99 -22.05
C HIS A 171 5.39 -38.43 -22.19
N ASP A 172 4.90 -39.30 -21.30
CA ASP A 172 3.53 -39.80 -21.35
C ASP A 172 2.57 -38.80 -20.73
N TYR A 173 2.95 -38.18 -19.62
CA TYR A 173 2.25 -37.01 -19.09
C TYR A 173 2.19 -35.89 -20.15
N ALA A 174 3.31 -35.50 -20.76
CA ALA A 174 3.35 -34.44 -21.76
C ALA A 174 2.41 -34.70 -22.95
N LYS A 175 2.26 -35.95 -23.40
CA LYS A 175 1.29 -36.33 -24.44
C LYS A 175 -0.14 -36.19 -23.94
N LYS A 176 -0.46 -36.73 -22.76
CA LYS A 176 -1.81 -36.70 -22.17
C LYS A 176 -2.25 -35.26 -21.88
N ALA A 177 -1.43 -34.51 -21.15
CA ALA A 177 -1.67 -33.12 -20.77
C ALA A 177 -1.88 -32.20 -21.99
N TYR A 178 -1.14 -32.42 -23.09
CA TYR A 178 -1.33 -31.65 -24.32
C TYR A 178 -2.74 -31.84 -24.90
N GLN A 179 -3.26 -33.07 -24.91
CA GLN A 179 -4.62 -33.33 -25.41
C GLN A 179 -5.68 -32.75 -24.48
N TRP A 180 -5.48 -32.88 -23.17
CA TRP A 180 -6.38 -32.32 -22.17
C TRP A 180 -6.47 -30.80 -22.27
N ALA A 181 -5.33 -30.11 -22.30
CA ALA A 181 -5.28 -28.65 -22.42
C ALA A 181 -6.01 -28.13 -23.67
N LYS A 182 -5.87 -28.82 -24.80
CA LYS A 182 -6.58 -28.47 -26.04
C LYS A 182 -8.09 -28.63 -25.90
N ALA A 183 -8.54 -29.76 -25.35
CA ALA A 183 -9.96 -30.03 -25.19
C ALA A 183 -10.62 -29.05 -24.20
N LEU A 184 -9.96 -28.78 -23.06
CA LEU A 184 -10.43 -27.80 -22.07
C LEU A 184 -10.58 -26.41 -22.70
N ARG A 185 -9.58 -25.93 -23.46
CA ARG A 185 -9.67 -24.65 -24.17
C ARG A 185 -10.71 -24.59 -25.28
N LEU A 186 -11.05 -25.73 -25.90
CA LEU A 186 -12.14 -25.79 -26.88
C LEU A 186 -13.51 -25.64 -26.21
N LEU A 187 -13.64 -26.14 -24.97
CA LEU A 187 -14.85 -25.98 -24.17
C LEU A 187 -14.97 -24.56 -23.60
N ASP A 188 -13.90 -24.05 -22.99
CA ASP A 188 -13.83 -22.68 -22.47
C ASP A 188 -12.48 -22.03 -22.84
N PRO A 189 -12.44 -21.10 -23.82
CA PRO A 189 -11.21 -20.46 -24.25
C PRO A 189 -10.67 -19.41 -23.25
N THR A 190 -11.44 -19.07 -22.21
CA THR A 190 -11.10 -18.00 -21.26
C THR A 190 -10.23 -18.47 -20.09
N ILE A 191 -10.21 -19.77 -19.82
CA ILE A 191 -9.45 -20.36 -18.72
C ILE A 191 -7.94 -20.16 -18.86
N LYS A 192 -7.26 -20.23 -17.71
CA LYS A 192 -5.81 -20.29 -17.56
C LYS A 192 -5.40 -21.68 -17.11
N ILE A 193 -4.49 -22.27 -17.86
CA ILE A 193 -4.05 -23.64 -17.63
C ILE A 193 -2.64 -23.65 -17.05
N VAL A 194 -2.46 -24.39 -15.96
CA VAL A 194 -1.17 -24.65 -15.30
C VAL A 194 -0.73 -26.08 -15.62
N SER A 195 0.48 -26.25 -16.19
CA SER A 195 1.07 -27.60 -16.32
C SER A 195 1.68 -28.07 -15.00
N CYS A 196 1.66 -29.37 -14.72
CA CYS A 196 2.38 -29.98 -13.61
C CYS A 196 3.89 -30.05 -13.91
N GLY A 197 4.66 -29.14 -13.32
CA GLY A 197 6.10 -29.22 -13.20
C GLY A 197 6.53 -29.94 -11.91
N GLU A 198 7.84 -29.95 -11.69
CA GLU A 198 8.50 -30.56 -10.54
C GLU A 198 9.19 -29.44 -9.74
N THR A 199 10.51 -29.32 -9.80
CA THR A 199 11.31 -28.39 -8.97
C THR A 199 11.89 -27.23 -9.77
N GLY A 200 11.45 -27.05 -11.02
CA GLY A 200 11.87 -25.98 -11.93
C GLY A 200 13.22 -26.21 -12.63
N HIS A 201 14.05 -27.11 -12.10
CA HIS A 201 15.36 -27.43 -12.63
C HIS A 201 15.51 -28.92 -13.00
N ALA A 202 14.45 -29.71 -12.85
CA ALA A 202 14.46 -31.13 -13.18
C ALA A 202 14.36 -31.36 -14.69
N ASP A 203 14.77 -32.54 -15.14
CA ASP A 203 14.60 -32.92 -16.55
C ASP A 203 13.12 -33.02 -16.93
N TRP A 204 12.26 -33.35 -15.95
CA TRP A 204 10.80 -33.29 -16.08
C TRP A 204 10.35 -31.94 -16.64
N ASP A 205 10.73 -30.84 -16.00
CA ASP A 205 10.35 -29.48 -16.36
C ASP A 205 10.71 -29.16 -17.81
N ARG A 206 11.93 -29.54 -18.23
CA ARG A 206 12.41 -29.38 -19.60
C ARG A 206 11.52 -30.13 -20.61
N VAL A 207 11.17 -31.39 -20.32
CA VAL A 207 10.32 -32.22 -21.21
C VAL A 207 8.91 -31.64 -21.30
N ILE A 208 8.34 -31.21 -20.18
CA ILE A 208 6.97 -30.69 -20.12
C ILE A 208 6.89 -29.35 -20.85
N LEU A 209 7.76 -28.41 -20.54
CA LEU A 209 7.79 -27.08 -21.17
C LEU A 209 7.95 -27.18 -22.68
N LYS A 210 8.84 -28.04 -23.17
CA LYS A 210 9.06 -28.25 -24.61
C LYS A 210 7.76 -28.63 -25.36
N LYS A 211 6.89 -29.42 -24.72
CA LYS A 211 5.64 -29.91 -25.33
C LYS A 211 4.44 -29.00 -25.06
N LEU A 212 4.32 -28.48 -23.84
CA LEU A 212 3.10 -27.84 -23.34
C LEU A 212 3.10 -26.32 -23.44
N ALA A 213 4.25 -25.65 -23.59
CA ALA A 213 4.34 -24.19 -23.71
C ALA A 213 3.33 -23.56 -24.70
N PRO A 214 3.01 -24.17 -25.87
CA PRO A 214 1.98 -23.63 -26.77
C PRO A 214 0.57 -23.55 -26.17
N VAL A 215 0.21 -24.45 -25.25
CA VAL A 215 -1.18 -24.66 -24.79
C VAL A 215 -1.44 -24.28 -23.32
N VAL A 216 -0.40 -24.06 -22.51
CA VAL A 216 -0.52 -23.68 -21.08
C VAL A 216 -0.15 -22.22 -20.84
N ASP A 217 -0.72 -21.59 -19.81
CA ASP A 217 -0.44 -20.19 -19.44
C ASP A 217 0.61 -20.10 -18.35
N PHE A 218 0.71 -21.13 -17.50
CA PHE A 218 1.68 -21.22 -16.43
C PHE A 218 2.34 -22.60 -16.37
N HIS A 219 3.55 -22.65 -15.81
CA HIS A 219 4.23 -23.88 -15.44
C HIS A 219 4.36 -23.96 -13.91
N SER A 220 3.91 -25.08 -13.32
CA SER A 220 3.97 -25.26 -11.88
C SER A 220 5.39 -25.53 -11.39
N VAL A 221 5.72 -25.09 -10.19
CA VAL A 221 6.98 -25.42 -9.50
C VAL A 221 6.65 -25.65 -8.03
N HIS A 222 7.14 -26.76 -7.48
CA HIS A 222 6.95 -27.14 -6.10
C HIS A 222 8.31 -27.23 -5.41
N ALA A 223 8.43 -26.68 -4.20
CA ALA A 223 9.57 -26.95 -3.34
C ALA A 223 9.27 -26.62 -1.87
N TYR A 224 9.76 -27.49 -0.99
CA TYR A 224 9.72 -27.31 0.46
C TYR A 224 11.13 -27.24 1.01
N THR A 225 11.36 -26.39 2.01
CA THR A 225 12.62 -26.34 2.75
C THR A 225 12.51 -27.09 4.06
N VAL A 226 13.57 -27.82 4.42
CA VAL A 226 13.65 -28.61 5.64
C VAL A 226 14.68 -27.96 6.56
N SER A 227 14.32 -27.74 7.83
CA SER A 227 15.22 -27.08 8.79
C SER A 227 16.35 -28.00 9.28
N GLU A 228 16.13 -29.32 9.32
CA GLU A 228 16.98 -30.30 10.02
C GLU A 228 17.27 -29.91 11.49
N GLY A 229 16.39 -29.13 12.11
CA GLY A 229 16.61 -28.54 13.44
C GLY A 229 17.72 -27.50 13.50
N LYS A 230 18.17 -26.94 12.37
CA LYS A 230 19.24 -25.93 12.28
C LYS A 230 18.72 -24.66 11.61
N HIS A 231 18.78 -23.55 12.36
CA HIS A 231 18.34 -22.24 11.87
C HIS A 231 18.97 -21.85 10.53
N ALA A 232 20.30 -21.92 10.43
CA ALA A 232 21.03 -21.54 9.22
C ALA A 232 20.64 -22.36 7.98
N VAL A 233 20.29 -23.64 8.15
CA VAL A 233 19.82 -24.47 7.02
C VAL A 233 18.43 -23.99 6.58
N ASN A 234 17.54 -23.75 7.54
CA ASN A 234 16.16 -23.31 7.29
C ASN A 234 16.10 -22.00 6.50
N VAL A 235 16.77 -20.94 6.99
CA VAL A 235 16.70 -19.60 6.39
C VAL A 235 17.54 -19.45 5.11
N MET A 236 18.44 -20.38 4.82
CA MET A 236 19.22 -20.41 3.57
C MET A 236 18.55 -21.25 2.49
N GLY A 237 17.73 -22.23 2.86
CA GLY A 237 16.99 -23.10 1.95
C GLY A 237 16.24 -22.38 0.82
N PRO A 238 15.55 -21.24 1.05
CA PRO A 238 14.81 -20.53 0.01
C PRO A 238 15.66 -20.07 -1.19
N ALA A 239 16.98 -19.96 -1.03
CA ALA A 239 17.90 -19.70 -2.16
C ALA A 239 17.81 -20.78 -3.26
N ALA A 240 17.41 -22.01 -2.92
CA ALA A 240 17.14 -23.07 -3.88
C ALA A 240 16.00 -22.72 -4.84
N ALA A 241 14.92 -22.15 -4.31
CA ALA A 241 13.78 -21.73 -5.12
C ALA A 241 14.15 -20.54 -6.03
N GLU A 242 14.96 -19.61 -5.52
CA GLU A 242 15.44 -18.49 -6.33
C GLU A 242 16.24 -18.99 -7.54
N LYS A 243 17.13 -19.97 -7.32
CA LYS A 243 17.91 -20.57 -8.41
C LYS A 243 17.04 -21.40 -9.35
N ALA A 244 16.08 -22.15 -8.81
CA ALA A 244 15.13 -22.91 -9.60
C ALA A 244 14.35 -22.00 -10.57
N LEU A 245 13.82 -20.88 -10.09
CA LEU A 245 13.08 -19.92 -10.92
C LEU A 245 13.91 -19.36 -12.09
N GLU A 246 15.21 -19.07 -11.87
CA GLU A 246 16.12 -18.64 -12.95
C GLU A 246 16.31 -19.72 -14.03
N ILE A 247 16.42 -20.98 -13.60
CA ILE A 247 16.54 -22.12 -14.51
C ILE A 247 15.22 -22.33 -15.26
N THR A 248 14.08 -22.31 -14.57
CA THR A 248 12.75 -22.45 -15.17
C THR A 248 12.51 -21.37 -16.23
N ARG A 249 12.88 -20.11 -15.96
CA ARG A 249 12.82 -19.03 -16.95
C ARG A 249 13.61 -19.37 -18.20
N SER A 250 14.84 -19.88 -18.03
CA SER A 250 15.69 -20.29 -19.15
C SER A 250 15.08 -21.45 -19.96
N LEU A 251 14.43 -22.40 -19.28
CA LEU A 251 13.70 -23.49 -19.94
C LEU A 251 12.45 -23.00 -20.69
N ILE A 252 11.72 -22.02 -20.12
CA ILE A 252 10.59 -21.37 -20.78
C ILE A 252 11.08 -20.63 -22.05
N ASP A 253 12.17 -19.89 -21.97
CA ASP A 253 12.73 -19.17 -23.12
C ASP A 253 13.16 -20.15 -24.22
N LEU A 254 13.82 -21.25 -23.87
CA LEU A 254 14.17 -22.31 -24.80
C LEU A 254 12.91 -22.89 -25.48
N ALA A 255 11.88 -23.23 -24.70
CA ALA A 255 10.63 -23.77 -25.23
C ALA A 255 9.92 -22.77 -26.16
N LYS A 256 9.96 -21.47 -25.84
CA LYS A 256 9.41 -20.40 -26.69
C LYS A 256 10.17 -20.28 -28.00
N ILE A 257 11.50 -20.35 -27.99
CA ILE A 257 12.34 -20.33 -29.20
C ILE A 257 12.04 -21.55 -30.07
N GLU A 258 12.09 -22.76 -29.51
CA GLU A 258 11.86 -24.00 -30.27
C GLU A 258 10.47 -24.08 -30.90
N ASN A 259 9.46 -23.50 -30.25
CA ASN A 259 8.07 -23.49 -30.72
C ASN A 259 7.65 -22.19 -31.44
N GLY A 260 8.55 -21.21 -31.60
CA GLY A 260 8.23 -19.93 -32.24
C GLY A 260 7.16 -19.10 -31.51
N LEU A 261 7.12 -19.15 -30.19
CA LEU A 261 6.07 -18.54 -29.36
C LEU A 261 6.36 -17.09 -28.99
N ARG A 262 5.31 -16.25 -29.04
CA ARG A 262 5.33 -14.85 -28.54
C ARG A 262 4.44 -14.61 -27.32
N LYS A 263 3.70 -15.63 -26.88
CA LYS A 263 2.82 -15.54 -25.72
C LYS A 263 3.60 -15.39 -24.41
N ALA A 264 2.95 -14.80 -23.42
CA ALA A 264 3.39 -14.90 -22.04
C ALA A 264 3.22 -16.34 -21.54
N LEU A 265 4.24 -16.83 -20.85
CA LEU A 265 4.27 -18.08 -20.10
C LEU A 265 5.15 -17.80 -18.89
N THR A 266 4.58 -17.91 -17.69
CA THR A 266 5.27 -17.59 -16.43
C THR A 266 5.13 -18.75 -15.45
N VAL A 267 5.71 -18.62 -14.26
CA VAL A 267 5.68 -19.66 -13.23
C VAL A 267 4.49 -19.47 -12.29
N CYS A 268 3.89 -20.59 -11.92
CA CYS A 268 2.91 -20.73 -10.84
C CYS A 268 3.56 -21.60 -9.74
N PHE A 269 4.10 -20.99 -8.70
CA PHE A 269 4.76 -21.70 -7.59
C PHE A 269 3.71 -22.19 -6.59
N ASP A 270 2.90 -23.15 -6.99
CA ASP A 270 1.64 -23.48 -6.31
C ASP A 270 1.75 -24.46 -5.14
N GLU A 271 2.98 -24.83 -4.75
CA GLU A 271 3.28 -25.47 -3.47
C GLU A 271 4.65 -25.01 -2.95
N TRP A 272 4.63 -24.27 -1.85
CA TRP A 272 5.84 -23.88 -1.11
C TRP A 272 5.55 -23.73 0.38
N ASN A 273 6.52 -24.14 1.21
CA ASN A 273 6.61 -23.77 2.62
C ASN A 273 7.92 -24.28 3.26
N VAL A 274 8.07 -24.04 4.56
CA VAL A 274 8.88 -24.89 5.43
C VAL A 274 8.08 -26.13 5.79
N TRP A 275 8.62 -27.32 5.51
CA TRP A 275 8.03 -28.57 5.95
C TRP A 275 9.13 -29.56 6.34
N ASP A 276 9.14 -29.99 7.61
CA ASP A 276 9.99 -31.08 8.07
C ASP A 276 9.13 -32.35 8.31
N PRO A 277 9.20 -33.37 7.43
CA PRO A 277 8.43 -34.60 7.58
C PRO A 277 8.74 -35.39 8.86
N VAL A 278 9.87 -35.12 9.53
CA VAL A 278 10.18 -35.71 10.84
C VAL A 278 9.39 -35.00 11.94
N ARG A 279 9.23 -33.67 11.86
CA ARG A 279 8.41 -32.88 12.81
C ARG A 279 6.92 -33.11 12.58
N ALA A 280 6.49 -33.11 11.32
CA ALA A 280 5.09 -33.24 10.94
C ALA A 280 4.91 -34.28 9.81
N PRO A 281 4.78 -35.58 10.16
CA PRO A 281 4.60 -36.63 9.16
C PRO A 281 3.31 -36.46 8.36
N GLY A 282 3.39 -36.61 7.04
CA GLY A 282 2.27 -36.43 6.12
C GLY A 282 1.11 -37.37 6.40
N GLU A 283 1.41 -38.64 6.68
CA GLU A 283 0.42 -39.66 7.02
C GLU A 283 -0.30 -39.43 8.35
N LYS A 284 0.11 -38.42 9.13
CA LYS A 284 -0.54 -37.97 10.36
C LYS A 284 -1.19 -36.59 10.21
N GLY A 285 -1.31 -36.09 8.98
CA GLY A 285 -1.93 -34.79 8.68
C GLY A 285 -0.99 -33.60 8.71
N ALA A 286 0.34 -33.80 8.85
CA ALA A 286 1.36 -32.75 8.77
C ALA A 286 1.05 -31.43 9.51
N GLU A 287 0.49 -31.51 10.72
CA GLU A 287 0.29 -30.33 11.57
C GLU A 287 1.61 -29.90 12.20
N GLU A 288 2.34 -29.05 11.48
CA GLU A 288 3.63 -28.52 11.94
C GLU A 288 3.44 -27.29 12.83
N HIS A 289 4.14 -27.28 13.96
CA HIS A 289 4.21 -26.12 14.85
C HIS A 289 5.45 -25.30 14.53
N TYR A 290 5.24 -24.05 14.12
CA TYR A 290 6.30 -23.17 13.66
C TYR A 290 6.86 -22.27 14.77
N ASP A 291 8.18 -22.12 14.78
CA ASP A 291 8.91 -21.20 15.66
C ASP A 291 9.38 -19.94 14.92
N LEU A 292 10.12 -19.05 15.58
CA LEU A 292 10.66 -17.85 14.96
C LEU A 292 11.63 -18.17 13.81
N SER A 293 12.41 -19.25 13.90
CA SER A 293 13.31 -19.68 12.83
C SER A 293 12.52 -20.00 11.54
N ASP A 294 11.37 -20.66 11.68
CA ASP A 294 10.47 -20.96 10.56
C ASP A 294 9.82 -19.69 9.98
N ALA A 295 9.44 -18.72 10.82
CA ALA A 295 8.94 -17.42 10.35
C ALA A 295 9.96 -16.65 9.51
N LEU A 296 11.23 -16.67 9.90
CA LEU A 296 12.32 -16.03 9.15
C LEU A 296 12.60 -16.74 7.82
N ALA A 297 12.43 -18.06 7.77
CA ALA A 297 12.54 -18.83 6.52
C ALA A 297 11.38 -18.49 5.57
N VAL A 298 10.15 -18.36 6.07
CA VAL A 298 8.99 -17.90 5.28
C VAL A 298 9.18 -16.47 4.78
N ALA A 299 9.74 -15.57 5.59
CA ALA A 299 10.09 -14.22 5.13
C ALA A 299 11.12 -14.24 3.98
N ALA A 300 12.12 -15.13 4.06
CA ALA A 300 13.10 -15.32 3.00
C ALA A 300 12.48 -15.91 1.71
N TRP A 301 11.52 -16.83 1.83
CA TRP A 301 10.71 -17.30 0.69
C TRP A 301 9.95 -16.16 -0.01
N LEU A 302 9.27 -15.32 0.76
CA LEU A 302 8.49 -14.21 0.22
C LEU A 302 9.39 -13.16 -0.45
N ASN A 303 10.57 -12.91 0.12
CA ASN A 303 11.62 -12.10 -0.52
C ASN A 303 12.03 -12.64 -1.90
N VAL A 304 12.17 -13.96 -2.05
CA VAL A 304 12.46 -14.58 -3.35
C VAL A 304 11.36 -14.27 -4.37
N PHE A 305 10.09 -14.42 -3.99
CA PHE A 305 8.98 -14.16 -4.91
C PHE A 305 8.89 -12.69 -5.33
N VAL A 306 9.13 -11.75 -4.41
CA VAL A 306 9.18 -10.32 -4.74
C VAL A 306 10.34 -10.04 -5.70
N ARG A 307 11.55 -10.57 -5.44
CA ARG A 307 12.71 -10.37 -6.35
C ARG A 307 12.53 -11.02 -7.72
N LYS A 308 11.72 -12.07 -7.82
CA LYS A 308 11.44 -12.79 -9.07
C LYS A 308 10.05 -12.48 -9.64
N ALA A 309 9.53 -11.29 -9.36
CA ALA A 309 8.20 -10.85 -9.82
C ALA A 309 8.02 -10.93 -11.34
N ASP A 310 9.09 -10.88 -12.13
CA ASP A 310 9.07 -11.05 -13.59
C ASP A 310 8.92 -12.52 -14.04
N ILE A 311 9.14 -13.48 -13.14
CA ILE A 311 9.08 -14.92 -13.41
C ILE A 311 7.86 -15.56 -12.76
N VAL A 312 7.65 -15.35 -11.46
CA VAL A 312 6.54 -15.94 -10.69
C VAL A 312 5.36 -14.98 -10.63
N LYS A 313 4.19 -15.45 -11.05
CA LYS A 313 2.95 -14.65 -11.06
C LYS A 313 1.88 -15.19 -10.14
N ILE A 314 2.01 -16.44 -9.70
CA ILE A 314 1.13 -17.07 -8.73
C ILE A 314 2.05 -17.87 -7.80
N ALA A 315 1.84 -17.79 -6.49
CA ALA A 315 2.47 -18.67 -5.53
C ALA A 315 1.47 -19.01 -4.42
N CYS A 316 1.32 -20.30 -4.11
CA CYS A 316 0.34 -20.80 -3.16
C CYS A 316 1.05 -21.41 -1.95
N ILE A 317 0.91 -20.80 -0.78
CA ILE A 317 1.48 -21.36 0.45
C ILE A 317 0.78 -22.68 0.77
N ALA A 318 1.57 -23.73 0.95
CA ALA A 318 1.10 -25.05 1.32
C ALA A 318 1.23 -25.21 2.84
N GLN A 319 0.17 -25.21 3.63
CA GLN A 319 -1.22 -24.93 3.27
C GLN A 319 -1.82 -23.79 4.09
N SER A 320 -3.11 -23.53 3.92
CA SER A 320 -3.76 -22.35 4.49
C SER A 320 -4.18 -22.56 5.96
N VAL A 321 -4.53 -23.79 6.36
CA VAL A 321 -5.07 -24.13 7.69
C VAL A 321 -4.64 -25.51 8.16
N ASN A 322 -4.25 -25.64 9.44
CA ASN A 322 -3.76 -26.83 10.14
C ASN A 322 -2.53 -27.51 9.52
N VAL A 323 -2.65 -28.02 8.31
CA VAL A 323 -1.61 -28.76 7.57
C VAL A 323 -0.53 -27.77 7.11
N ILE A 324 0.69 -27.87 7.65
CA ILE A 324 1.86 -26.99 7.35
C ILE A 324 1.45 -25.54 7.10
N SER A 325 0.77 -24.90 8.06
CA SER A 325 -0.05 -23.71 7.80
C SER A 325 0.27 -22.51 8.70
N PRO A 326 -0.12 -21.29 8.33
CA PRO A 326 0.05 -20.12 9.20
C PRO A 326 -0.90 -20.09 10.40
N ILE A 327 -1.91 -20.96 10.48
CA ILE A 327 -2.88 -20.99 11.59
C ILE A 327 -3.23 -22.42 12.02
N ILE A 328 -3.38 -22.64 13.33
CA ILE A 328 -3.82 -23.92 13.90
C ILE A 328 -5.17 -23.73 14.58
N THR A 329 -6.13 -24.60 14.28
CA THR A 329 -7.47 -24.61 14.88
C THR A 329 -7.60 -25.67 15.97
N SER A 330 -8.46 -25.37 16.93
CA SER A 330 -9.04 -26.32 17.89
C SER A 330 -10.57 -26.24 17.82
N PRO A 331 -11.31 -27.12 18.52
CA PRO A 331 -12.77 -27.01 18.59
C PRO A 331 -13.28 -25.68 19.14
N SER A 332 -12.52 -25.04 20.04
CA SER A 332 -12.93 -23.82 20.76
C SER A 332 -12.25 -22.53 20.29
N GLY A 333 -11.43 -22.58 19.24
CA GLY A 333 -10.80 -21.39 18.66
C GLY A 333 -9.65 -21.73 17.72
N LEU A 334 -8.73 -20.79 17.55
CA LEU A 334 -7.50 -20.93 16.77
C LEU A 334 -6.38 -20.08 17.38
N PHE A 335 -5.14 -20.31 16.97
CA PHE A 335 -4.03 -19.36 17.17
C PHE A 335 -3.28 -19.12 15.86
N ARG A 336 -2.64 -17.96 15.75
CA ARG A 336 -1.77 -17.58 14.63
C ARG A 336 -0.37 -18.13 14.88
N GLN A 337 0.16 -18.91 13.94
CA GLN A 337 1.54 -19.38 14.00
C GLN A 337 2.51 -18.23 13.71
N THR A 338 3.78 -18.41 14.03
CA THR A 338 4.83 -17.40 13.78
C THR A 338 4.95 -17.03 12.29
N THR A 339 4.67 -17.98 11.39
CA THR A 339 4.70 -17.79 9.93
C THR A 339 3.55 -16.93 9.40
N PHE A 340 2.48 -16.72 10.18
CA PHE A 340 1.37 -15.82 9.83
C PHE A 340 1.84 -14.38 9.62
N TYR A 341 2.72 -13.87 10.48
CA TYR A 341 3.07 -12.45 10.49
C TYR A 341 3.92 -12.01 9.30
N PRO A 342 4.98 -12.74 8.89
CA PRO A 342 5.65 -12.45 7.63
C PRO A 342 4.67 -12.48 6.45
N LEU A 343 3.80 -13.50 6.38
CA LEU A 343 2.83 -13.61 5.29
C LEU A 343 1.89 -12.39 5.24
N LYS A 344 1.35 -11.96 6.38
CA LYS A 344 0.51 -10.76 6.51
C LYS A 344 1.25 -9.48 6.10
N LEU A 345 2.49 -9.30 6.57
CA LEU A 345 3.27 -8.10 6.28
C LEU A 345 3.63 -8.01 4.80
N PHE A 346 4.01 -9.11 4.17
CA PHE A 346 4.29 -9.12 2.73
C PHE A 346 3.03 -8.92 1.91
N SER A 347 1.94 -9.61 2.23
CA SER A 347 0.70 -9.51 1.44
C SER A 347 0.09 -8.11 1.51
N THR A 348 0.27 -7.38 2.61
CA THR A 348 -0.27 -6.02 2.76
C THR A 348 0.69 -4.93 2.32
N LEU A 349 1.99 -5.04 2.63
CA LEU A 349 2.96 -3.97 2.41
C LEU A 349 3.76 -4.11 1.11
N MET A 350 4.13 -5.34 0.73
CA MET A 350 5.05 -5.59 -0.40
C MET A 350 4.28 -5.72 -1.72
N ARG A 351 3.51 -4.67 -2.04
CA ARG A 351 2.77 -4.50 -3.31
C ARG A 351 3.36 -3.34 -4.11
N GLY A 352 3.25 -3.39 -5.44
CA GLY A 352 3.79 -2.37 -6.34
C GLY A 352 4.84 -2.91 -7.30
N SER A 353 5.78 -2.08 -7.73
CA SER A 353 6.85 -2.46 -8.66
C SER A 353 8.05 -3.01 -7.90
N SER A 354 8.44 -4.25 -8.14
CA SER A 354 9.64 -4.85 -7.56
C SER A 354 10.90 -4.14 -8.06
N LEU A 355 11.85 -3.89 -7.16
CA LEU A 355 13.12 -3.22 -7.45
C LEU A 355 14.29 -4.20 -7.45
N ASP A 356 15.22 -3.97 -8.37
CA ASP A 356 16.50 -4.68 -8.45
C ASP A 356 17.49 -4.06 -7.46
N VAL A 357 17.43 -4.59 -6.24
CA VAL A 357 18.26 -4.18 -5.10
C VAL A 357 19.60 -4.90 -5.13
N TYR A 358 20.68 -4.15 -5.01
CA TYR A 358 22.01 -4.73 -4.83
C TYR A 358 22.36 -4.78 -3.34
N VAL A 359 22.59 -6.00 -2.83
CA VAL A 359 22.96 -6.23 -1.42
C VAL A 359 24.40 -6.69 -1.35
N ASP A 360 25.25 -5.95 -0.63
CA ASP A 360 26.60 -6.36 -0.25
C ASP A 360 26.61 -6.77 1.22
N SER A 361 26.67 -8.08 1.45
CA SER A 361 26.62 -8.69 2.78
C SER A 361 27.49 -9.95 2.78
N PRO A 362 28.16 -10.28 3.91
CA PRO A 362 28.81 -11.56 4.07
C PRO A 362 27.86 -12.72 3.73
N SER A 363 28.38 -13.77 3.11
CA SER A 363 27.60 -14.94 2.74
C SER A 363 27.89 -16.12 3.66
N TYR A 364 26.85 -16.92 3.88
CA TYR A 364 26.95 -18.20 4.55
C TYR A 364 27.60 -19.23 3.62
N ASN A 365 28.67 -19.85 4.11
CA ASN A 365 29.47 -20.85 3.38
C ASN A 365 29.32 -22.26 3.96
N GLY A 366 28.35 -22.48 4.87
CA GLY A 366 28.08 -23.79 5.44
C GLY A 366 27.19 -24.66 4.54
N ALA A 367 26.75 -25.79 5.08
CA ALA A 367 25.89 -26.72 4.36
C ALA A 367 24.48 -26.15 4.16
N THR A 368 23.94 -26.33 2.96
CA THR A 368 22.54 -26.00 2.64
C THR A 368 21.74 -27.27 2.38
N VAL A 369 20.42 -27.17 2.56
CA VAL A 369 19.47 -28.19 2.09
C VAL A 369 18.50 -27.49 1.15
N PRO A 370 18.50 -27.84 -0.15
CA PRO A 370 19.34 -28.85 -0.81
C PRO A 370 20.84 -28.46 -0.94
N PRO A 371 21.78 -29.43 -1.04
CA PRO A 371 23.22 -29.17 -1.06
C PRO A 371 23.75 -28.38 -2.26
N PHE A 372 23.04 -28.46 -3.40
CA PHE A 372 23.53 -27.86 -4.65
C PHE A 372 23.70 -26.34 -4.54
N ILE A 373 23.02 -25.66 -3.61
CA ILE A 373 23.19 -24.22 -3.41
C ILE A 373 24.59 -23.91 -2.86
N SER A 374 25.03 -24.61 -1.82
CA SER A 374 26.41 -24.49 -1.34
C SER A 374 27.45 -24.89 -2.39
N ASP A 375 27.16 -25.92 -3.21
CA ASP A 375 28.07 -26.36 -4.27
C ASP A 375 28.24 -25.30 -5.37
N LEU A 376 27.14 -24.69 -5.81
CA LEU A 376 27.17 -23.59 -6.80
C LEU A 376 27.84 -22.33 -6.21
N ALA A 377 27.60 -22.03 -4.94
CA ALA A 377 28.18 -20.87 -4.27
C ALA A 377 29.72 -20.92 -4.24
N ALA A 378 30.32 -22.10 -4.19
CA ALA A 378 31.78 -22.30 -4.20
C ALA A 378 32.46 -21.77 -5.49
N HIS A 379 31.72 -21.67 -6.59
CA HIS A 379 32.20 -21.15 -7.87
C HIS A 379 31.54 -19.83 -8.27
N THR A 380 30.71 -19.26 -7.39
CA THR A 380 30.01 -18.00 -7.63
C THR A 380 30.75 -16.88 -6.92
N PRO A 381 31.06 -15.75 -7.59
CA PRO A 381 31.63 -14.58 -6.93
C PRO A 381 30.75 -14.13 -5.76
N ALA A 382 31.36 -13.62 -4.68
CA ALA A 382 30.64 -13.23 -3.47
C ALA A 382 29.43 -12.32 -3.71
N SER A 383 29.54 -11.39 -4.68
CA SER A 383 28.44 -10.49 -5.06
C SER A 383 27.21 -11.22 -5.63
N GLY A 384 27.40 -12.38 -6.26
CA GLY A 384 26.35 -13.20 -6.85
C GLY A 384 25.89 -14.37 -5.98
N GLN A 385 26.45 -14.56 -4.79
CA GLN A 385 26.01 -15.63 -3.88
C GLN A 385 24.61 -15.31 -3.33
N LEU A 386 23.74 -16.32 -3.27
CA LEU A 386 22.35 -16.20 -2.81
C LEU A 386 22.20 -16.38 -1.28
N THR A 387 23.23 -16.87 -0.60
CA THR A 387 23.24 -17.20 0.84
C THR A 387 23.75 -16.05 1.73
N LYS A 388 23.50 -14.79 1.33
CA LYS A 388 23.86 -13.56 2.09
C LYS A 388 23.17 -13.47 3.45
N TYR A 389 23.86 -13.08 4.52
CA TYR A 389 23.21 -12.98 5.84
C TYR A 389 22.11 -11.93 5.90
N VAL A 390 22.27 -10.81 5.19
CA VAL A 390 21.21 -9.83 4.99
C VAL A 390 20.48 -10.16 3.69
N ASP A 391 19.22 -10.55 3.79
CA ASP A 391 18.35 -10.88 2.65
C ASP A 391 17.26 -9.82 2.50
N ILE A 392 17.18 -9.19 1.33
CA ILE A 392 16.32 -8.02 1.11
C ILE A 392 15.55 -8.13 -0.20
N SER A 393 14.30 -7.68 -0.16
CA SER A 393 13.55 -7.25 -1.33
C SER A 393 12.98 -5.85 -1.10
N ALA A 394 12.73 -5.11 -2.18
CA ALA A 394 12.11 -3.79 -2.10
C ALA A 394 11.09 -3.60 -3.21
N VAL A 395 10.06 -2.81 -2.92
CA VAL A 395 9.05 -2.39 -3.90
C VAL A 395 8.94 -0.88 -3.93
N LEU A 396 8.74 -0.33 -5.13
CA LEU A 396 8.30 1.04 -5.34
C LEU A 396 6.77 1.03 -5.47
N VAL A 397 6.08 1.74 -4.59
CA VAL A 397 4.62 1.88 -4.61
C VAL A 397 4.26 3.06 -5.53
N PRO A 398 3.75 2.83 -6.76
CA PRO A 398 3.71 3.90 -7.78
C PRO A 398 2.79 5.07 -7.42
N GLY A 399 1.73 4.80 -6.66
CA GLY A 399 0.82 5.84 -6.18
C GLY A 399 1.43 6.71 -5.08
N GLU A 400 2.20 6.10 -4.18
CA GLU A 400 2.71 6.73 -2.96
C GLU A 400 4.15 7.27 -3.14
N LYS A 401 4.83 6.92 -4.24
CA LYS A 401 6.27 7.19 -4.49
C LYS A 401 7.17 6.70 -3.36
N GLU A 402 6.71 5.67 -2.66
CA GLU A 402 7.33 5.13 -1.48
C GLU A 402 8.16 3.89 -1.85
N ILE A 403 9.35 3.77 -1.25
CA ILE A 403 10.12 2.53 -1.28
C ILE A 403 9.85 1.77 0.02
N ARG A 404 9.25 0.59 -0.11
CA ARG A 404 9.09 -0.35 1.01
C ARG A 404 10.15 -1.42 0.92
N VAL A 405 10.73 -1.76 2.06
CA VAL A 405 11.83 -2.72 2.15
C VAL A 405 11.45 -3.83 3.12
N ALA A 406 11.58 -5.08 2.67
CA ALA A 406 11.50 -6.26 3.51
C ALA A 406 12.91 -6.81 3.72
N ALA A 407 13.35 -6.89 4.97
CA ALA A 407 14.71 -7.32 5.33
C ALA A 407 14.69 -8.44 6.35
N VAL A 408 15.48 -9.50 6.09
CA VAL A 408 15.72 -10.61 7.00
C VAL A 408 17.20 -10.62 7.37
N ASN A 409 17.49 -10.53 8.67
CA ASN A 409 18.81 -10.90 9.19
C ASN A 409 18.81 -12.40 9.50
N ARG A 410 19.47 -13.17 8.64
CA ARG A 410 19.56 -14.64 8.69
C ARG A 410 20.63 -15.16 9.66
N SER A 411 21.34 -14.28 10.36
CA SER A 411 22.33 -14.67 11.37
C SER A 411 21.67 -14.94 12.71
N ASP A 412 21.96 -16.08 13.32
CA ASP A 412 21.53 -16.40 14.69
C ASP A 412 22.37 -15.71 15.77
N VAL A 413 23.55 -15.18 15.42
CA VAL A 413 24.55 -14.70 16.39
C VAL A 413 24.94 -13.23 16.23
N ASP A 414 24.81 -12.66 15.04
CA ASP A 414 25.34 -11.33 14.72
C ASP A 414 24.21 -10.34 14.40
N ASP A 415 24.27 -9.17 15.02
CA ASP A 415 23.52 -8.00 14.57
C ASP A 415 24.20 -7.41 13.32
N PHE A 416 23.43 -6.76 12.45
CA PHE A 416 23.94 -6.11 11.24
C PHE A 416 23.60 -4.62 11.22
N GLU A 417 24.63 -3.78 11.19
CA GLU A 417 24.52 -2.38 10.81
C GLU A 417 24.48 -2.30 9.28
N VAL A 418 23.31 -1.96 8.74
CA VAL A 418 23.08 -1.91 7.29
C VAL A 418 23.01 -0.47 6.84
N HIS A 419 23.90 -0.11 5.92
CA HIS A 419 23.90 1.19 5.25
C HIS A 419 22.99 1.13 4.00
N PHE A 420 21.94 1.94 3.99
CA PHE A 420 21.06 2.08 2.82
C PHE A 420 21.53 3.23 1.93
N ALA A 421 22.02 2.89 0.75
CA ALA A 421 22.42 3.84 -0.27
C ALA A 421 21.33 3.93 -1.35
N PHE A 422 20.65 5.07 -1.43
CA PHE A 422 19.59 5.28 -2.41
C PHE A 422 20.11 5.99 -3.67
N GLY A 423 19.51 5.66 -4.82
CA GLY A 423 19.84 6.26 -6.12
C GLY A 423 19.48 7.75 -6.24
N PRO A 424 19.90 8.43 -7.32
CA PRO A 424 19.82 9.89 -7.50
C PRO A 424 18.39 10.47 -7.63
N LEU A 425 17.35 9.67 -7.40
CA LEU A 425 15.93 10.04 -7.48
C LEU A 425 15.16 9.79 -6.17
N SER A 426 15.88 9.48 -5.09
CA SER A 426 15.29 9.15 -3.80
C SER A 426 15.59 10.25 -2.78
N GLU A 427 14.55 10.66 -2.06
CA GLU A 427 14.68 11.43 -0.83
C GLU A 427 14.55 10.46 0.35
N VAL A 428 15.47 10.58 1.31
CA VAL A 428 15.51 9.70 2.49
C VAL A 428 15.04 10.53 3.67
N HIS A 429 13.88 10.18 4.22
CA HIS A 429 13.41 10.77 5.47
C HIS A 429 14.13 10.10 6.64
N ASP A 430 14.57 10.91 7.61
CA ASP A 430 15.27 10.41 8.80
C ASP A 430 14.44 9.43 9.61
N THR A 431 13.11 9.47 9.48
CA THR A 431 12.17 8.68 10.28
C THR A 431 11.49 7.64 9.41
N ILE A 432 11.54 6.38 9.85
CA ILE A 432 10.97 5.22 9.16
C ILE A 432 10.02 4.47 10.09
N LYS A 433 8.94 3.91 9.54
CA LYS A 433 8.08 2.97 10.24
C LYS A 433 8.66 1.56 10.06
N VAL A 434 8.84 0.84 11.17
CA VAL A 434 9.40 -0.52 11.19
C VAL A 434 8.35 -1.47 11.76
N TYR A 435 8.05 -2.52 11.00
CA TYR A 435 7.29 -3.68 11.44
C TYR A 435 8.28 -4.80 11.77
N GLU A 436 8.52 -5.08 13.05
CA GLU A 436 9.51 -6.07 13.50
C GLU A 436 8.83 -7.37 13.95
N VAL A 437 9.28 -8.50 13.41
CA VAL A 437 8.99 -9.85 13.92
C VAL A 437 10.28 -10.40 14.51
N TRP A 438 10.32 -10.52 15.84
CA TRP A 438 11.53 -10.89 16.59
C TRP A 438 11.19 -11.39 18.00
N SER A 439 11.98 -12.34 18.49
CA SER A 439 12.08 -12.74 19.90
C SER A 439 13.55 -13.04 20.24
N GLU A 440 13.91 -13.01 21.52
CA GLU A 440 15.27 -13.33 21.96
C GLU A 440 15.65 -14.80 21.71
N ASN A 441 14.67 -15.72 21.73
CA ASN A 441 14.90 -17.14 21.45
C ASN A 441 14.30 -17.54 20.09
N LEU A 442 15.13 -18.14 19.24
CA LEU A 442 14.74 -18.65 17.92
C LEU A 442 13.65 -19.74 17.97
N GLY A 443 13.61 -20.51 19.05
CA GLY A 443 12.63 -21.60 19.23
C GLY A 443 11.29 -21.13 19.82
N ASP A 444 11.08 -19.81 19.96
CA ASP A 444 9.81 -19.30 20.45
C ASP A 444 8.74 -19.44 19.37
N GLY A 445 7.60 -20.04 19.75
CA GLY A 445 6.39 -20.16 18.94
C GLY A 445 5.17 -19.71 19.73
N ASN A 446 4.02 -19.68 19.06
CA ASN A 446 2.72 -19.37 19.66
C ASN A 446 1.93 -20.66 19.91
N ASP A 447 1.04 -20.66 20.90
CA ASP A 447 0.20 -21.80 21.25
C ASP A 447 -1.17 -21.38 21.85
N PHE A 448 -1.97 -22.35 22.30
CA PHE A 448 -3.27 -22.13 22.93
C PHE A 448 -3.21 -21.79 24.43
N GLU A 449 -2.07 -22.00 25.09
CA GLU A 449 -1.94 -21.88 26.56
C GLU A 449 -1.50 -20.48 27.02
N GLU A 450 -1.07 -19.63 26.09
CA GLU A 450 -0.48 -18.33 26.42
C GLU A 450 -1.52 -17.30 26.88
N LYS A 451 -1.61 -17.11 28.21
CA LYS A 451 -2.59 -16.22 28.87
C LYS A 451 -2.33 -14.71 28.71
N GLY A 452 -1.37 -14.31 27.87
CA GLY A 452 -0.88 -12.94 27.73
C GLY A 452 -0.85 -12.38 26.31
N GLY A 453 -1.32 -13.14 25.31
CA GLY A 453 -1.20 -12.81 23.88
C GLY A 453 -0.13 -13.65 23.18
N GLU A 454 0.13 -13.34 21.91
CA GLU A 454 1.04 -14.08 21.03
C GLU A 454 2.50 -13.77 21.40
N LYS A 455 3.31 -14.78 21.75
CA LYS A 455 4.74 -14.62 22.09
C LYS A 455 5.56 -13.98 20.98
N VAL A 456 5.31 -14.42 19.75
CA VAL A 456 5.91 -13.89 18.52
C VAL A 456 4.79 -13.25 17.72
N GLY A 457 4.91 -11.97 17.47
CA GLY A 457 3.96 -11.18 16.68
C GLY A 457 4.65 -10.01 16.01
N VAL A 458 3.85 -9.07 15.49
CA VAL A 458 4.38 -7.83 14.90
C VAL A 458 4.49 -6.74 15.95
N VAL A 459 5.68 -6.18 16.09
CA VAL A 459 5.92 -4.95 16.86
C VAL A 459 6.10 -3.80 15.89
N GLU A 460 5.15 -2.86 15.90
CA GLU A 460 5.27 -1.61 15.17
C GLU A 460 6.10 -0.61 15.98
N LYS A 461 7.13 -0.02 15.36
CA LYS A 461 7.93 1.04 15.96
C LYS A 461 8.32 2.09 14.94
N THR A 462 8.47 3.32 15.40
CA THR A 462 9.09 4.39 14.62
C THR A 462 10.57 4.44 14.96
N SER A 463 11.43 4.38 13.95
CA SER A 463 12.89 4.41 14.12
C SER A 463 13.49 5.51 13.25
N LYS A 464 14.77 5.82 13.49
CA LYS A 464 15.52 6.73 12.63
C LYS A 464 16.65 6.03 11.90
N LEU A 465 16.88 6.42 10.65
CA LEU A 465 18.16 6.22 10.00
C LEU A 465 19.17 7.15 10.67
N ASP A 466 20.39 6.69 10.91
CA ASP A 466 21.43 7.57 11.42
C ASP A 466 21.91 8.57 10.35
N GLU A 467 22.80 9.50 10.73
CA GLU A 467 23.32 10.56 9.84
C GLU A 467 24.05 10.00 8.60
N GLU A 468 24.43 8.72 8.62
CA GLU A 468 25.08 7.99 7.53
C GLU A 468 24.09 7.09 6.77
N GLY A 469 22.79 7.16 7.05
CA GLY A 469 21.76 6.33 6.38
C GLY A 469 21.75 4.87 6.84
N LYS A 470 22.25 4.58 8.04
CA LYS A 470 22.35 3.22 8.55
C LYS A 470 21.22 2.87 9.50
N TYR A 471 20.95 1.57 9.57
CA TYR A 471 19.96 0.98 10.45
C TYR A 471 20.47 -0.35 11.03
N LEU A 472 20.19 -0.59 12.31
CA LEU A 472 20.63 -1.80 13.00
C LEU A 472 19.56 -2.90 12.94
N PHE A 473 19.84 -3.95 12.19
CA PHE A 473 19.05 -5.18 12.21
C PHE A 473 19.57 -6.11 13.31
N LYS A 474 18.70 -6.45 14.27
CA LYS A 474 18.99 -7.45 15.29
C LYS A 474 19.26 -8.81 14.66
N LYS A 475 20.09 -9.64 15.29
CA LYS A 475 20.23 -11.07 15.00
C LYS A 475 18.83 -11.71 14.87
N HIS A 476 18.70 -12.65 13.94
CA HIS A 476 17.49 -13.44 13.68
C HIS A 476 16.20 -12.62 13.70
N SER A 477 16.13 -11.56 12.89
CA SER A 477 14.96 -10.68 12.83
C SER A 477 14.45 -10.51 11.41
N PHE A 478 13.13 -10.31 11.31
CA PHE A 478 12.47 -9.84 10.10
C PHE A 478 11.88 -8.46 10.33
N GLN A 479 12.09 -7.54 9.38
CA GLN A 479 11.72 -6.15 9.52
C GLN A 479 11.19 -5.59 8.18
N GLY A 480 9.98 -5.02 8.21
CA GLY A 480 9.38 -4.27 7.10
C GLY A 480 9.47 -2.77 7.32
N LEU A 481 9.89 -2.00 6.32
CA LEU A 481 10.07 -0.54 6.40
C LEU A 481 9.07 0.20 5.50
N SER A 482 8.39 1.25 6.02
CA SER A 482 7.42 2.09 5.27
C SER A 482 7.34 3.56 5.76
N GLN A 483 6.64 4.44 5.02
CA GLN A 483 6.34 5.86 5.31
C GLN A 483 4.89 6.21 4.91
N ALA A 484 4.02 6.77 5.79
CA ALA A 484 2.77 7.44 5.38
C ALA A 484 2.07 8.29 6.48
N VAL A 485 1.30 9.32 6.05
CA VAL A 485 0.34 10.16 6.81
C VAL A 485 -1.01 10.17 6.05
N GLU A 486 -2.15 10.00 6.74
CA GLU A 486 -3.48 9.94 6.09
C GLU A 486 -4.32 11.21 6.29
N VAL A 487 -5.11 11.59 5.27
CA VAL A 487 -6.02 12.75 5.32
C VAL A 487 -7.43 12.35 4.91
N TYR A 488 -8.40 12.80 5.71
CA TYR A 488 -9.83 12.58 5.53
C TYR A 488 -10.54 13.93 5.36
N LEU A 489 -11.27 14.12 4.26
CA LEU A 489 -12.04 15.33 3.99
C LEU A 489 -13.53 15.00 3.86
N SER A 490 -14.39 15.85 4.43
CA SER A 490 -15.84 15.77 4.28
C SER A 490 -16.45 17.15 4.01
N PRO A 491 -17.29 17.30 2.97
CA PRO A 491 -17.57 16.31 1.92
C PRO A 491 -16.33 16.00 1.09
N ALA A 492 -16.13 14.73 0.70
CA ALA A 492 -14.93 14.30 0.00
C ALA A 492 -14.87 14.89 -1.43
N PRO A 493 -13.84 15.70 -1.78
CA PRO A 493 -13.62 16.16 -3.14
C PRO A 493 -13.10 15.02 -4.03
N ALA A 494 -13.18 15.19 -5.35
CA ALA A 494 -12.51 14.30 -6.29
C ALA A 494 -11.00 14.60 -6.27
N THR A 495 -10.24 13.79 -5.55
CA THR A 495 -8.77 13.91 -5.45
C THR A 495 -8.08 12.58 -5.81
N PRO A 496 -6.84 12.63 -6.30
CA PRO A 496 -5.97 11.46 -6.37
C PRO A 496 -5.79 10.80 -5.00
N ALA A 497 -5.60 9.48 -4.97
CA ALA A 497 -5.46 8.72 -3.73
C ALA A 497 -4.18 9.06 -2.93
N SER A 498 -3.15 9.63 -3.58
CA SER A 498 -1.93 10.11 -2.93
C SER A 498 -1.52 11.46 -3.51
N LEU A 499 -1.02 12.35 -2.65
CA LEU A 499 -0.62 13.72 -2.99
C LEU A 499 0.74 14.06 -2.37
N SER A 500 1.60 14.71 -3.16
CA SER A 500 2.82 15.38 -2.64
C SER A 500 2.48 16.41 -1.57
N PRO A 501 3.37 16.77 -0.63
CA PRO A 501 3.09 17.75 0.43
C PRO A 501 2.51 19.09 -0.05
N SER A 502 3.01 19.64 -1.15
CA SER A 502 2.52 20.90 -1.72
C SER A 502 1.09 20.77 -2.25
N SER A 503 0.81 19.72 -3.03
CA SER A 503 -0.53 19.41 -3.54
C SER A 503 -1.52 19.04 -2.42
N ALA A 504 -1.06 18.33 -1.39
CA ALA A 504 -1.84 17.99 -0.21
C ALA A 504 -2.18 19.25 0.60
N SER A 505 -1.21 20.14 0.82
CA SER A 505 -1.43 21.43 1.50
C SER A 505 -2.39 22.33 0.73
N PHE A 506 -2.28 22.36 -0.61
CA PHE A 506 -3.20 23.09 -1.47
C PHE A 506 -4.62 22.49 -1.43
N ALA A 507 -4.76 21.16 -1.55
CA ALA A 507 -6.06 20.48 -1.47
C ALA A 507 -6.73 20.70 -0.11
N LEU A 508 -5.96 20.58 0.98
CA LEU A 508 -6.42 20.85 2.35
C LEU A 508 -6.83 22.32 2.54
N SER A 509 -5.99 23.27 2.11
CA SER A 509 -6.30 24.70 2.20
C SER A 509 -7.52 25.06 1.38
N ARG A 510 -7.69 24.52 0.17
CA ARG A 510 -8.89 24.71 -0.65
C ARG A 510 -10.14 24.13 -0.01
N HIS A 511 -10.07 22.92 0.56
CA HIS A 511 -11.20 22.32 1.28
C HIS A 511 -11.63 23.18 2.48
N LEU A 512 -10.66 23.84 3.11
CA LEU A 512 -10.87 24.72 4.26
C LEU A 512 -11.09 26.20 3.88
N GLY A 513 -11.24 26.57 2.60
CA GLY A 513 -11.48 27.96 2.17
C GLY A 513 -10.29 28.92 2.40
N LEU A 514 -9.07 28.39 2.44
CA LEU A 514 -7.81 29.09 2.72
C LEU A 514 -6.81 29.00 1.55
N GLU A 515 -7.27 28.66 0.35
CA GLU A 515 -6.44 28.50 -0.85
C GLU A 515 -5.66 29.75 -1.23
N PHE A 516 -6.09 30.94 -0.81
CA PHE A 516 -5.38 32.20 -1.05
C PHE A 516 -3.97 32.22 -0.43
N PHE A 517 -3.72 31.39 0.59
CA PHE A 517 -2.42 31.28 1.27
C PHE A 517 -1.48 30.24 0.66
N GLU A 518 -1.92 29.51 -0.37
CA GLU A 518 -1.15 28.45 -1.03
C GLU A 518 -0.95 28.75 -2.51
N SER A 519 0.21 28.36 -3.04
CA SER A 519 0.45 28.44 -4.48
C SER A 519 -0.13 27.21 -5.17
N ALA A 520 -0.88 27.43 -6.25
CA ALA A 520 -1.42 26.32 -7.04
C ALA A 520 -0.27 25.47 -7.61
N PRO A 521 -0.35 24.12 -7.55
CA PRO A 521 0.67 23.25 -8.10
C PRO A 521 0.76 23.37 -9.64
N ASP A 522 1.97 23.26 -10.20
CA ASP A 522 2.23 23.43 -11.63
C ASP A 522 1.37 22.50 -12.51
N GLY A 523 0.93 23.02 -13.66
CA GLY A 523 -0.20 22.56 -14.50
C GLY A 523 -0.15 21.17 -15.14
N GLY A 524 0.12 20.12 -14.36
CA GLY A 524 -0.11 18.71 -14.72
C GLY A 524 -1.57 18.27 -14.52
N VAL A 525 -1.86 17.00 -14.84
CA VAL A 525 -3.20 16.38 -14.76
C VAL A 525 -3.85 16.53 -13.37
N HIS A 526 -3.05 16.49 -12.30
CA HIS A 526 -3.52 16.71 -10.92
C HIS A 526 -3.92 18.17 -10.63
N GLY A 527 -3.21 19.14 -11.21
CA GLY A 527 -3.57 20.56 -11.11
C GLY A 527 -4.91 20.84 -11.79
N ALA A 528 -5.16 20.23 -12.96
CA ALA A 528 -6.44 20.36 -13.67
C ALA A 528 -7.62 19.80 -12.86
N LEU A 529 -7.49 18.60 -12.26
CA LEU A 529 -8.52 18.00 -11.39
C LEU A 529 -8.82 18.87 -10.15
N LEU A 530 -7.80 19.49 -9.55
CA LEU A 530 -7.95 20.40 -8.42
C LEU A 530 -8.54 21.77 -8.83
N HIS A 531 -8.44 22.15 -10.11
CA HIS A 531 -8.93 23.42 -10.66
C HIS A 531 -10.34 23.36 -11.28
N GLU A 532 -10.81 22.21 -11.79
CA GLU A 532 -11.98 22.12 -12.68
C GLU A 532 -13.36 22.39 -12.05
N GLN A 533 -13.48 22.54 -10.73
CA GLN A 533 -14.76 22.93 -10.13
C GLN A 533 -14.94 24.45 -10.13
N SER A 534 -15.64 24.93 -11.16
CA SER A 534 -15.97 26.34 -11.39
C SER A 534 -17.11 26.85 -10.50
N PHE A 535 -16.80 27.87 -9.72
CA PHE A 535 -17.58 29.09 -9.44
C PHE A 535 -19.04 29.13 -9.93
N VAL A 536 -19.99 28.77 -9.05
CA VAL A 536 -21.31 29.43 -8.92
C VAL A 536 -21.77 29.34 -7.45
N GLY A 537 -21.63 30.43 -6.69
CA GLY A 537 -22.55 30.78 -5.59
C GLY A 537 -22.80 29.80 -4.43
N GLN A 538 -21.80 29.11 -3.88
CA GLN A 538 -21.89 28.63 -2.49
C GLN A 538 -21.22 29.66 -1.59
N GLY A 539 -21.98 30.27 -0.67
CA GLY A 539 -21.45 31.23 0.31
C GLY A 539 -20.37 30.62 1.21
N SER A 540 -19.74 31.47 2.05
CA SER A 540 -18.76 31.05 3.04
C SER A 540 -19.30 29.89 3.90
N LYS A 541 -18.64 28.73 3.84
CA LYS A 541 -18.93 27.59 4.72
C LYS A 541 -17.99 27.64 5.91
N SER A 542 -18.48 27.26 7.08
CA SER A 542 -17.61 27.06 8.24
C SER A 542 -16.65 25.90 7.97
N ALA A 543 -15.49 25.93 8.62
CA ALA A 543 -14.47 24.89 8.45
C ALA A 543 -13.91 24.41 9.80
N LEU A 544 -13.67 23.10 9.90
CA LEU A 544 -13.14 22.42 11.07
C LEU A 544 -11.93 21.58 10.65
N LEU A 545 -10.77 21.88 11.23
CA LEU A 545 -9.55 21.10 11.07
C LEU A 545 -9.22 20.36 12.38
N LEU A 546 -9.12 19.04 12.31
CA LEU A 546 -8.73 18.21 13.43
C LEU A 546 -7.42 17.49 13.10
N SER A 547 -6.51 17.49 14.06
CA SER A 547 -5.33 16.63 14.02
C SER A 547 -5.36 15.66 15.18
N ILE A 548 -5.11 14.38 14.91
CA ILE A 548 -5.12 13.32 15.92
C ILE A 548 -4.00 12.31 15.67
N ASP A 549 -3.58 11.62 16.72
CA ASP A 549 -2.71 10.45 16.61
C ASP A 549 -3.39 9.30 15.84
N GLU A 550 -2.66 8.61 14.97
CA GLU A 550 -3.16 7.53 14.11
C GLU A 550 -3.79 6.40 14.92
N GLU A 551 -3.18 6.01 16.04
CA GLU A 551 -3.72 4.91 16.84
C GLU A 551 -5.06 5.29 17.49
N ASP A 552 -5.22 6.54 17.91
CA ASP A 552 -6.46 7.05 18.51
C ASP A 552 -7.55 7.31 17.44
N ALA A 553 -7.14 7.63 16.21
CA ALA A 553 -8.04 7.86 15.09
C ALA A 553 -8.89 6.62 14.76
N ARG A 554 -8.29 5.42 14.82
CA ARG A 554 -8.96 4.13 14.56
C ARG A 554 -10.20 3.93 15.44
N ASP A 555 -10.16 4.44 16.67
CA ASP A 555 -11.21 4.26 17.66
C ASP A 555 -12.32 5.33 17.57
N ILE A 556 -12.18 6.37 16.73
CA ILE A 556 -13.15 7.47 16.65
C ILE A 556 -13.66 7.80 15.24
N ILE A 557 -12.94 7.42 14.17
CA ILE A 557 -13.37 7.72 12.80
C ILE A 557 -14.68 6.95 12.50
N PRO A 558 -15.76 7.64 12.09
CA PRO A 558 -17.00 6.98 11.69
C PRO A 558 -16.84 6.22 10.37
N SER A 559 -17.56 5.11 10.18
CA SER A 559 -17.53 4.31 8.95
C SER A 559 -17.98 5.06 7.69
N SER A 560 -18.67 6.19 7.86
CA SER A 560 -19.09 7.09 6.78
C SER A 560 -17.94 7.93 6.20
N MET A 561 -16.83 8.07 6.92
CA MET A 561 -15.67 8.84 6.48
C MET A 561 -14.62 7.89 5.88
N LYS A 562 -14.16 8.18 4.66
CA LYS A 562 -13.11 7.41 3.98
C LYS A 562 -11.86 8.27 3.82
N VAL A 563 -10.69 7.62 3.76
CA VAL A 563 -9.43 8.27 3.39
C VAL A 563 -9.63 8.97 2.05
N THR A 564 -9.33 10.27 2.01
CA THR A 564 -9.49 11.10 0.81
C THR A 564 -8.21 11.12 0.00
N PHE A 565 -7.06 11.22 0.67
CA PHE A 565 -5.74 11.00 0.08
C PHE A 565 -4.70 10.71 1.18
N THR A 566 -3.60 10.06 0.80
CA THR A 566 -2.39 9.91 1.63
C THR A 566 -1.32 10.92 1.20
N LEU A 567 -0.49 11.38 2.13
CA LEU A 567 0.66 12.20 1.78
C LEU A 567 1.81 11.29 1.33
N SER A 568 2.37 11.59 0.16
CA SER A 568 3.53 10.89 -0.40
C SER A 568 4.83 11.16 0.38
N ASP A 569 4.88 12.24 1.17
CA ASP A 569 5.98 12.59 2.08
C ASP A 569 5.43 13.17 3.39
N THR A 570 6.12 12.91 4.51
CA THR A 570 5.76 13.54 5.79
C THR A 570 6.24 15.00 5.76
N PRO A 571 5.35 16.01 5.84
CA PRO A 571 5.80 17.40 5.82
C PRO A 571 6.65 17.69 7.06
N SER A 572 7.66 18.57 6.92
CA SER A 572 8.62 18.97 7.96
C SER A 572 8.00 19.83 9.07
N VAL A 573 6.84 19.41 9.58
CA VAL A 573 6.02 20.10 10.56
C VAL A 573 6.49 19.60 11.93
N PRO A 574 7.14 20.44 12.77
CA PRO A 574 7.83 19.98 13.99
C PRO A 574 6.94 19.35 15.06
N SER A 575 5.61 19.40 14.91
CA SER A 575 4.62 18.71 15.75
C SER A 575 3.20 18.89 15.19
N LEU A 576 2.26 18.01 15.57
CA LEU A 576 0.80 18.19 15.43
C LEU A 576 0.32 19.64 15.70
N SER A 577 0.90 20.30 16.72
CA SER A 577 0.58 21.67 17.12
C SER A 577 0.97 22.76 16.09
N SER A 578 1.95 22.48 15.23
CA SER A 578 2.41 23.43 14.22
C SER A 578 1.52 23.47 12.97
N LEU A 579 0.84 22.36 12.62
CA LEU A 579 -0.22 22.37 11.60
C LEU A 579 -1.40 23.23 12.08
N VAL A 580 -1.91 22.94 13.29
CA VAL A 580 -3.05 23.65 13.89
C VAL A 580 -2.77 25.15 14.00
N SER A 581 -1.62 25.55 14.53
CA SER A 581 -1.28 26.98 14.68
C SER A 581 -1.15 27.70 13.33
N THR A 582 -0.62 27.03 12.29
CA THR A 582 -0.53 27.61 10.94
C THR A 582 -1.91 27.90 10.35
N TYR A 583 -2.82 26.94 10.43
CA TYR A 583 -4.17 27.10 9.88
C TYR A 583 -5.03 28.06 10.68
N LEU A 584 -4.88 28.11 12.01
CA LEU A 584 -5.51 29.15 12.85
C LEU A 584 -5.05 30.56 12.46
N HIS A 585 -3.74 30.75 12.24
CA HIS A 585 -3.22 32.05 11.80
C HIS A 585 -3.74 32.44 10.40
N ARG A 586 -3.86 31.48 9.47
CA ARG A 586 -4.44 31.76 8.14
C ARG A 586 -5.92 32.11 8.23
N ALA A 587 -6.66 31.39 9.07
CA ALA A 587 -8.08 31.63 9.30
C ALA A 587 -8.38 33.02 9.85
N GLN A 588 -7.46 33.66 10.58
CA GLN A 588 -7.60 35.05 11.07
C GLN A 588 -7.81 36.08 9.98
N HIS A 589 -7.46 35.74 8.74
CA HIS A 589 -7.57 36.62 7.60
C HIS A 589 -8.75 36.26 6.68
N ALA A 590 -9.39 35.11 6.88
CA ALA A 590 -10.44 34.58 6.00
C ALA A 590 -11.79 34.40 6.70
N TYR A 591 -11.79 34.19 8.02
CA TYR A 591 -12.97 33.86 8.81
C TYR A 591 -13.27 34.91 9.87
N THR A 592 -14.56 35.20 10.10
CA THR A 592 -14.99 36.21 11.10
C THR A 592 -14.83 35.76 12.56
N THR A 593 -15.00 34.46 12.83
CA THR A 593 -14.92 33.89 14.18
C THR A 593 -13.97 32.70 14.17
N ILE A 594 -13.05 32.66 15.13
CA ILE A 594 -12.04 31.62 15.24
C ILE A 594 -12.06 31.02 16.62
N TYR A 595 -12.07 29.70 16.68
CA TYR A 595 -12.00 28.92 17.91
C TYR A 595 -10.61 28.31 18.00
N SER A 596 -9.83 28.76 18.98
CA SER A 596 -8.45 28.31 19.23
C SER A 596 -8.14 28.05 20.70
N GLU A 597 -9.00 28.50 21.63
CA GLU A 597 -8.78 28.34 23.06
C GLU A 597 -9.54 27.11 23.58
N LEU A 598 -8.82 26.21 24.24
CA LEU A 598 -9.41 25.14 25.03
C LEU A 598 -9.82 25.73 26.39
N SER A 599 -11.09 26.09 26.53
CA SER A 599 -11.65 26.61 27.78
C SER A 599 -12.39 25.50 28.53
N THR A 600 -12.11 25.37 29.83
CA THR A 600 -12.96 24.58 30.73
C THR A 600 -14.24 25.37 31.01
N PRO A 601 -15.43 24.76 30.94
CA PRO A 601 -16.69 25.48 31.15
C PRO A 601 -16.73 26.15 32.53
N SER A 602 -17.06 27.44 32.60
CA SER A 602 -17.34 28.12 33.87
C SER A 602 -18.68 27.71 34.49
N GLN A 603 -19.52 26.98 33.74
CA GLN A 603 -20.83 26.48 34.15
C GLN A 603 -20.93 24.95 34.03
N GLY A 604 -20.16 24.21 34.83
CA GLY A 604 -20.36 22.77 35.03
C GLY A 604 -20.07 21.87 33.81
N VAL A 605 -19.80 20.60 34.08
CA VAL A 605 -19.62 19.57 33.05
C VAL A 605 -21.00 19.21 32.49
N PRO A 606 -21.18 19.11 31.15
CA PRO A 606 -22.43 18.63 30.55
C PRO A 606 -22.86 17.28 31.15
N SER A 607 -24.16 17.06 31.38
CA SER A 607 -24.68 15.87 32.10
C SER A 607 -24.31 14.52 31.47
N PHE A 608 -23.96 14.47 30.18
CA PHE A 608 -23.50 13.24 29.53
C PHE A 608 -22.03 12.90 29.83
N LEU A 609 -21.26 13.82 30.41
CA LEU A 609 -19.86 13.65 30.80
C LEU A 609 -19.69 13.40 32.32
N ASP A 610 -20.77 13.10 33.05
CA ASP A 610 -20.78 12.82 34.51
C ASP A 610 -19.84 11.66 34.92
N ILE A 611 -19.55 10.72 34.01
CA ILE A 611 -18.56 9.63 34.20
C ILE A 611 -17.13 10.16 34.42
N PHE A 612 -16.82 11.37 33.93
CA PHE A 612 -15.52 12.01 34.07
C PHE A 612 -15.46 13.02 35.24
N SER A 613 -16.47 13.04 36.11
CA SER A 613 -16.60 13.97 37.25
C SER A 613 -15.52 13.83 38.34
N VAL A 614 -14.70 12.77 38.29
CA VAL A 614 -13.46 12.66 39.07
C VAL A 614 -12.35 13.36 38.28
N SER A 615 -12.12 14.64 38.58
CA SER A 615 -11.11 15.47 37.91
C SER A 615 -9.70 14.93 38.14
N SER A 616 -9.12 14.29 37.14
CA SER A 616 -7.68 14.07 37.03
C SER A 616 -7.14 14.98 35.91
N SER A 617 -5.85 15.34 35.95
CA SER A 617 -5.27 16.25 34.93
C SER A 617 -5.41 15.70 33.50
N GLU A 618 -5.58 14.38 33.39
CA GLU A 618 -5.74 13.63 32.16
C GLU A 618 -7.16 13.75 31.58
N THR A 619 -8.21 13.72 32.42
CA THR A 619 -9.61 13.89 31.98
C THR A 619 -9.97 15.34 31.69
N GLU A 620 -9.31 16.30 32.35
CA GLU A 620 -9.49 17.74 32.09
C GLU A 620 -9.17 18.13 30.63
N THR A 621 -8.13 17.53 30.04
CA THR A 621 -7.77 17.81 28.63
C THR A 621 -8.87 17.34 27.69
N PHE A 622 -9.41 16.13 27.92
CA PHE A 622 -10.51 15.58 27.12
C PHE A 622 -11.81 16.37 27.27
N ILE A 623 -12.16 16.80 28.49
CA ILE A 623 -13.34 17.64 28.75
C ILE A 623 -13.21 18.98 28.04
N ALA A 624 -12.03 19.62 28.08
CA ALA A 624 -11.80 20.89 27.40
C ALA A 624 -11.91 20.74 25.87
N GLU A 625 -11.33 19.69 25.29
CA GLU A 625 -11.42 19.40 23.85
C GLU A 625 -12.86 19.15 23.40
N THR A 626 -13.59 18.28 24.11
CA THR A 626 -14.99 17.96 23.76
C THR A 626 -15.94 19.13 23.97
N SER A 627 -15.72 19.95 25.01
CA SER A 627 -16.50 21.16 25.25
C SER A 627 -16.27 22.21 24.15
N ALA A 628 -15.02 22.44 23.77
CA ALA A 628 -14.69 23.38 22.69
C ALA A 628 -15.26 22.94 21.33
N LEU A 629 -15.24 21.63 21.05
CA LEU A 629 -15.89 21.07 19.87
C LEU A 629 -17.41 21.23 19.89
N SER A 630 -18.05 20.95 21.02
CA SER A 630 -19.51 21.15 21.16
C SER A 630 -19.88 22.61 21.00
N GLU A 631 -19.15 23.53 21.65
CA GLU A 631 -19.40 24.96 21.54
C GLU A 631 -19.28 25.45 20.09
N PHE A 632 -18.25 25.02 19.36
CA PHE A 632 -18.13 25.34 17.93
C PHE A 632 -19.32 24.83 17.11
N LEU A 633 -19.84 23.65 17.44
CA LEU A 633 -20.98 23.05 16.75
C LEU A 633 -22.32 23.65 17.19
N ASP A 634 -22.49 24.16 18.40
CA ASP A 634 -23.80 24.57 18.93
C ASP A 634 -24.25 25.98 18.52
N VAL A 635 -23.37 26.80 17.94
CA VAL A 635 -23.72 28.20 17.62
C VAL A 635 -24.60 28.33 16.36
N ASP A 636 -25.68 29.12 16.47
CA ASP A 636 -26.74 29.41 15.49
C ASP A 636 -26.38 29.33 13.99
N GLU A 637 -27.28 28.72 13.21
CA GLU A 637 -27.21 28.54 11.74
C GLU A 637 -27.16 29.87 10.95
N LEU A 638 -27.37 31.02 11.59
CA LEU A 638 -27.40 32.35 10.98
C LEU A 638 -26.02 33.04 10.88
N SER A 639 -24.98 32.50 11.52
CA SER A 639 -23.61 33.02 11.36
C SER A 639 -22.89 32.30 10.21
N THR A 640 -22.47 33.03 9.18
CA THR A 640 -22.05 32.43 7.91
C THR A 640 -20.55 32.21 7.75
N ASP A 641 -19.70 32.36 8.78
CA ASP A 641 -18.25 32.30 8.54
C ASP A 641 -17.39 32.03 9.82
N LYS A 642 -17.20 30.75 10.19
CA LYS A 642 -16.42 30.34 11.38
C LYS A 642 -15.36 29.28 11.07
N PHE A 643 -14.24 29.35 11.78
CA PHE A 643 -13.16 28.37 11.68
C PHE A 643 -12.77 27.83 13.05
N ALA A 644 -12.51 26.53 13.12
CA ALA A 644 -11.92 25.90 14.29
C ALA A 644 -10.79 24.97 13.88
N ALA A 645 -9.71 24.95 14.66
CA ALA A 645 -8.71 23.91 14.54
C ALA A 645 -8.23 23.44 15.91
N PHE A 646 -8.27 22.12 16.11
CA PHE A 646 -7.93 21.50 17.38
C PHE A 646 -6.99 20.32 17.19
N GLU A 647 -6.07 20.16 18.14
CA GLU A 647 -5.26 18.97 18.30
C GLU A 647 -5.88 18.12 19.41
N LEU A 648 -6.29 16.90 19.09
CA LEU A 648 -6.96 16.00 20.04
C LEU A 648 -5.91 15.15 20.77
N LYS A 649 -5.68 15.45 22.05
CA LYS A 649 -4.74 14.74 22.95
C LYS A 649 -5.45 14.06 24.11
N GLY A 650 -6.67 14.46 24.43
CA GLY A 650 -7.42 13.97 25.59
C GLY A 650 -7.62 12.47 25.57
N LEU A 651 -7.97 11.91 24.40
CA LEU A 651 -8.17 10.46 24.25
C LEU A 651 -6.88 9.68 24.55
N ARG A 652 -5.74 10.15 24.01
CA ARG A 652 -4.42 9.58 24.28
C ARG A 652 -4.04 9.63 25.76
N LYS A 653 -4.30 10.75 26.43
CA LYS A 653 -4.01 10.93 27.86
C LYS A 653 -4.85 9.97 28.71
N ILE A 654 -6.12 9.76 28.35
CA ILE A 654 -6.99 8.77 29.01
C ILE A 654 -6.46 7.35 28.75
N ALA A 655 -6.08 7.02 27.51
CA ALA A 655 -5.47 5.72 27.16
C ALA A 655 -4.21 5.45 27.99
N ALA A 656 -3.32 6.44 28.12
CA ALA A 656 -2.09 6.32 28.89
C ALA A 656 -2.34 6.13 30.39
N ALA A 657 -3.40 6.72 30.94
CA ALA A 657 -3.73 6.64 32.36
C ALA A 657 -4.51 5.39 32.76
N SER A 658 -5.45 4.95 31.91
CA SER A 658 -6.46 3.95 32.27
C SER A 658 -6.48 2.71 31.35
N GLY A 659 -5.74 2.73 30.24
CA GLY A 659 -5.73 1.67 29.23
C GLY A 659 -6.91 1.75 28.26
N ARG A 660 -6.72 1.32 27.01
CA ARG A 660 -7.73 1.39 25.93
C ARG A 660 -8.95 0.49 26.16
N THR A 661 -8.80 -0.57 26.95
CA THR A 661 -9.90 -1.49 27.30
C THR A 661 -10.76 -0.97 28.46
N SER A 662 -10.40 0.16 29.08
CA SER A 662 -11.17 0.73 30.18
C SER A 662 -12.50 1.30 29.70
N GLU A 663 -13.51 1.23 30.58
CA GLU A 663 -14.82 1.86 30.34
C GLU A 663 -14.69 3.38 30.13
N GLN A 664 -13.71 4.01 30.78
CA GLN A 664 -13.39 5.43 30.65
C GLN A 664 -12.92 5.76 29.23
N TYR A 665 -11.95 5.01 28.68
CA TYR A 665 -11.48 5.19 27.31
C TYR A 665 -12.58 4.90 26.29
N GLN A 666 -13.29 3.79 26.43
CA GLN A 666 -14.36 3.42 25.49
C GLN A 666 -15.51 4.44 25.47
N THR A 667 -15.81 5.05 26.61
CA THR A 667 -16.81 6.12 26.69
C THR A 667 -16.29 7.41 26.07
N ALA A 668 -15.01 7.76 26.29
CA ALA A 668 -14.37 8.90 25.67
C ALA A 668 -14.36 8.76 24.13
N ALA A 669 -13.90 7.61 23.61
CA ALA A 669 -13.86 7.32 22.18
C ALA A 669 -15.25 7.38 21.52
N ARG A 670 -16.27 6.75 22.14
CA ARG A 670 -17.66 6.84 21.66
C ARG A 670 -18.21 8.26 21.64
N THR A 671 -17.88 9.06 22.66
CA THR A 671 -18.29 10.46 22.74
C THR A 671 -17.66 11.29 21.63
N THR A 672 -16.34 11.14 21.41
CA THR A 672 -15.64 11.83 20.32
C THR A 672 -16.18 11.41 18.95
N ARG A 673 -16.44 10.12 18.74
CA ARG A 673 -17.07 9.62 17.50
C ARG A 673 -18.44 10.27 17.25
N ALA A 674 -19.30 10.35 18.27
CA ALA A 674 -20.63 10.97 18.14
C ALA A 674 -20.55 12.47 17.80
N ILE A 675 -19.57 13.19 18.37
CA ILE A 675 -19.31 14.60 18.03
C ILE A 675 -18.86 14.71 16.56
N LEU A 676 -17.98 13.82 16.08
CA LEU A 676 -17.57 13.78 14.68
C LEU A 676 -18.74 13.48 13.75
N GLU A 677 -19.59 12.50 14.06
CA GLU A 677 -20.78 12.20 13.28
C GLU A 677 -21.74 13.40 13.19
N SER A 678 -21.92 14.12 14.30
CA SER A 678 -22.70 15.36 14.34
C SER A 678 -22.08 16.44 13.43
N ALA A 679 -20.76 16.62 13.46
CA ALA A 679 -20.06 17.55 12.57
C ALA A 679 -20.24 17.16 11.09
N LEU A 680 -20.10 15.87 10.76
CA LEU A 680 -20.26 15.35 9.39
C LEU A 680 -21.69 15.47 8.85
N ALA A 681 -22.70 15.52 9.73
CA ALA A 681 -24.10 15.71 9.34
C ALA A 681 -24.45 17.15 8.93
N LYS A 682 -23.61 18.14 9.28
CA LYS A 682 -23.87 19.56 8.99
C LYS A 682 -23.54 19.90 7.53
N ARG A 683 -24.56 20.31 6.76
CA ARG A 683 -24.42 20.65 5.32
C ARG A 683 -23.57 21.90 5.04
N ASN A 684 -23.39 22.77 6.04
CA ASN A 684 -22.65 24.03 5.91
C ASN A 684 -21.29 24.02 6.65
N LEU A 685 -20.70 22.83 6.84
CA LEU A 685 -19.43 22.63 7.51
C LEU A 685 -18.50 21.75 6.66
N ASN A 686 -17.29 22.23 6.39
CA ASN A 686 -16.23 21.42 5.81
C ASN A 686 -15.36 20.88 6.95
N VAL A 687 -15.21 19.56 7.03
CA VAL A 687 -14.38 18.88 8.03
C VAL A 687 -13.14 18.32 7.36
N ALA A 688 -11.98 18.57 7.94
CA ALA A 688 -10.71 17.92 7.60
C ALA A 688 -10.15 17.25 8.85
N LEU A 689 -9.80 15.97 8.75
CA LEU A 689 -9.13 15.21 9.79
C LEU A 689 -7.80 14.70 9.23
N VAL A 690 -6.71 15.01 9.93
CA VAL A 690 -5.35 14.60 9.56
C VAL A 690 -4.80 13.70 10.67
N THR A 691 -4.38 12.48 10.31
CA THR A 691 -3.81 11.51 11.26
C THR A 691 -2.29 11.54 11.22
N PHE A 692 -1.65 11.44 12.38
CA PHE A 692 -0.19 11.44 12.49
C PHE A 692 0.29 10.31 13.41
N SER A 693 1.43 9.69 13.11
CA SER A 693 2.06 8.76 14.04
C SER A 693 2.83 9.53 15.12
N GLY A 694 2.31 9.56 16.35
CA GLY A 694 2.94 10.27 17.45
C GLY A 694 3.95 9.41 18.21
N SER A 695 5.24 9.74 18.10
CA SER A 695 6.29 9.22 18.97
C SER A 695 6.00 9.48 20.46
N SER A 696 6.28 8.51 21.31
CA SER A 696 6.20 8.51 22.78
C SER A 696 6.59 9.84 23.46
N LEU A 697 5.72 10.35 24.33
CA LEU A 697 5.94 11.57 25.13
C LEU A 697 7.07 11.39 26.17
N SER A 698 8.09 12.24 26.08
CA SER A 698 8.89 12.68 27.23
C SER A 698 8.80 14.20 27.31
N GLU A 699 7.83 14.73 28.05
CA GLU A 699 7.70 16.17 28.28
C GLU A 699 8.69 16.62 29.37
N LYS A 700 9.71 17.38 28.96
CA LYS A 700 10.54 18.15 29.90
C LYS A 700 9.71 19.33 30.45
N ARG A 701 9.48 19.29 31.75
CA ARG A 701 8.81 20.31 32.58
C ARG A 701 9.52 21.67 32.48
N ALA A 702 8.88 22.68 31.89
CA ALA A 702 9.36 24.07 31.90
C ALA A 702 8.77 24.85 33.08
N GLN A 703 9.62 25.57 33.83
CA GLN A 703 9.23 26.45 34.95
C GLN A 703 8.74 27.82 34.44
N PRO A 704 7.79 28.49 35.13
CA PRO A 704 7.28 29.78 34.71
C PRO A 704 8.18 30.95 35.17
N SER A 705 8.53 31.85 34.25
CA SER A 705 9.17 33.13 34.54
C SER A 705 8.14 34.27 34.61
N GLN A 706 8.18 35.05 35.69
CA GLN A 706 7.35 36.25 35.92
C GLN A 706 7.94 37.53 35.30
N GLN A 707 7.02 38.51 35.11
CA GLN A 707 7.19 39.99 35.04
C GLN A 707 7.23 40.63 33.63
N PRO A 708 6.99 41.96 33.50
CA PRO A 708 5.80 42.73 33.88
C PRO A 708 5.30 43.67 32.72
N LEU A 709 4.08 44.21 32.83
CA LEU A 709 3.46 45.15 31.85
C LEU A 709 4.20 46.50 31.73
N PRO A 710 4.29 47.07 30.50
CA PRO A 710 4.23 48.54 30.35
C PRO A 710 3.40 48.97 29.07
N PRO A 711 3.29 50.26 28.68
CA PRO A 711 2.08 51.08 28.76
C PRO A 711 1.45 51.47 27.38
N GLN A 712 0.35 52.22 27.41
CA GLN A 712 -0.53 52.58 26.28
C GLN A 712 0.06 53.55 25.22
N SER A 713 -0.11 53.14 23.93
CA SER A 713 -0.46 53.86 22.67
C SER A 713 0.38 55.04 22.13
N PRO A 714 0.59 55.13 20.78
CA PRO A 714 -0.37 55.89 19.95
C PRO A 714 -0.69 55.33 18.53
N VAL A 715 -1.82 55.83 18.02
CA VAL A 715 -2.58 55.72 16.75
C VAL A 715 -1.82 55.27 15.47
N PRO A 716 -2.39 54.38 14.63
CA PRO A 716 -1.81 53.98 13.33
C PRO A 716 -1.95 55.06 12.23
N GLN A 717 -0.87 55.30 11.50
CA GLN A 717 -0.86 56.01 10.22
C GLN A 717 -1.32 55.10 9.06
N GLN A 718 -1.88 55.71 8.00
CA GLN A 718 -2.53 55.05 6.86
C GLN A 718 -1.62 54.08 6.07
N PRO A 719 -2.18 53.01 5.46
CA PRO A 719 -1.39 51.98 4.77
C PRO A 719 -0.83 52.45 3.42
N ILE A 720 0.47 52.23 3.23
CA ILE A 720 1.18 52.39 1.94
C ILE A 720 1.01 51.09 1.13
N ALA A 721 0.69 51.22 -0.15
CA ALA A 721 0.46 50.12 -1.08
C ALA A 721 1.76 49.44 -1.55
N GLY A 722 1.71 48.10 -1.66
CA GLY A 722 2.55 47.24 -2.52
C GLY A 722 4.07 47.37 -2.47
N VAL A 723 4.74 46.58 -1.61
CA VAL A 723 6.18 46.26 -1.71
C VAL A 723 6.37 44.77 -1.36
N SER A 724 7.12 44.02 -2.18
CA SER A 724 7.23 42.54 -2.12
C SER A 724 8.40 42.01 -1.29
N THR A 725 9.41 42.83 -1.00
CA THR A 725 10.61 42.41 -0.25
C THR A 725 10.67 43.03 1.13
N CYS A 726 10.91 42.20 2.15
CA CYS A 726 10.83 42.52 3.57
C CYS A 726 12.07 41.95 4.26
N PHE A 727 12.99 42.82 4.69
CA PHE A 727 14.28 42.41 5.28
C PHE A 727 14.20 42.37 6.81
N THR A 728 14.92 41.42 7.42
CA THR A 728 14.86 41.15 8.87
C THR A 728 15.56 42.20 9.74
N SER A 729 16.51 42.97 9.18
CA SER A 729 17.17 44.09 9.88
C SER A 729 17.56 45.23 8.91
N ALA A 730 17.81 46.42 9.46
CA ALA A 730 18.26 47.59 8.69
C ALA A 730 19.58 47.32 7.95
N ASP A 731 20.50 46.59 8.57
CA ASP A 731 21.81 46.26 7.99
C ASP A 731 21.67 45.28 6.81
N VAL A 732 20.78 44.29 6.93
CA VAL A 732 20.49 43.34 5.84
C VAL A 732 19.82 44.07 4.67
N CYS A 733 18.89 44.99 4.95
CA CYS A 733 18.27 45.83 3.93
C CYS A 733 19.31 46.68 3.20
N THR A 734 20.21 47.33 3.95
CA THR A 734 21.24 48.22 3.40
C THR A 734 22.23 47.45 2.54
N ASN A 735 22.71 46.29 3.00
CA ASN A 735 23.67 45.49 2.24
C ASN A 735 23.05 44.82 1.01
N SER A 736 21.81 44.32 1.11
CA SER A 736 21.17 43.57 0.02
C SER A 736 20.66 44.47 -1.10
N THR A 737 20.29 45.71 -0.79
CA THR A 737 19.78 46.69 -1.76
C THR A 737 20.83 47.73 -2.18
N ASN A 738 22.06 47.59 -1.69
CA ASN A 738 23.15 48.55 -1.88
C ASN A 738 22.75 49.98 -1.47
N SER A 739 22.28 50.11 -0.23
CA SER A 739 21.67 51.33 0.34
C SER A 739 20.53 51.87 -0.53
N CYS A 740 19.57 51.02 -0.90
CA CYS A 740 18.46 51.37 -1.80
C CYS A 740 18.93 52.01 -3.11
N SER A 741 19.95 51.40 -3.74
CA SER A 741 20.63 51.91 -4.94
C SER A 741 21.18 53.35 -4.81
N GLY A 742 21.44 53.80 -3.57
CA GLY A 742 21.88 55.16 -3.22
C GLY A 742 20.81 56.25 -3.41
N ARG A 743 19.53 55.88 -3.53
CA ARG A 743 18.41 56.78 -3.91
C ARG A 743 17.21 56.65 -2.95
N GLY A 744 17.45 56.12 -1.77
CA GLY A 744 16.44 55.93 -0.72
C GLY A 744 17.08 55.53 0.59
N GLU A 745 16.26 55.34 1.62
CA GLU A 745 16.70 54.87 2.94
C GLU A 745 15.89 53.64 3.37
N CYS A 746 16.56 52.69 4.04
CA CYS A 746 15.90 51.53 4.62
C CYS A 746 15.12 51.96 5.88
N MET A 747 13.79 51.93 5.80
CA MET A 747 12.91 52.29 6.90
C MET A 747 12.17 51.07 7.44
N GLN A 748 11.91 51.07 8.75
CA GLN A 748 11.10 50.05 9.39
C GLN A 748 9.63 50.27 9.00
N ALA A 749 9.04 49.30 8.32
CA ALA A 749 7.63 49.25 7.99
C ALA A 749 6.96 48.11 8.75
N SER A 750 5.73 48.34 9.19
CA SER A 750 4.91 47.32 9.84
C SER A 750 3.67 47.06 8.99
N LYS A 751 3.48 45.81 8.59
CA LYS A 751 2.28 45.36 7.89
C LYS A 751 1.84 44.02 8.48
N ALA A 752 0.57 43.94 8.90
CA ALA A 752 0.01 42.76 9.55
C ALA A 752 0.81 42.24 10.76
N GLY A 753 1.32 43.15 11.61
CA GLY A 753 1.95 42.80 12.89
C GLY A 753 3.40 42.32 12.83
N LYS A 754 3.99 42.13 11.64
CA LYS A 754 5.43 41.90 11.48
C LYS A 754 6.13 43.22 11.14
N THR A 755 7.18 43.55 11.90
CA THR A 755 8.06 44.68 11.59
C THR A 755 9.20 44.19 10.70
N CYS A 756 9.42 44.88 9.58
CA CYS A 756 10.57 44.61 8.72
C CYS A 756 11.08 45.87 8.04
N PHE A 757 12.25 45.78 7.44
CA PHE A 757 12.90 46.91 6.80
C PHE A 757 12.69 46.85 5.29
N ILE A 758 12.27 47.98 4.71
CA ILE A 758 12.05 48.15 3.27
C ILE A 758 12.70 49.44 2.80
N CYS A 759 13.03 49.52 1.51
CA CYS A 759 13.57 50.74 0.91
C CYS A 759 12.46 51.77 0.67
N SER A 760 12.62 52.96 1.24
CA SER A 760 11.79 54.13 0.94
C SER A 760 12.50 55.02 -0.08
N CYS A 761 12.00 55.03 -1.32
CA CYS A 761 12.65 55.73 -2.44
C CYS A 761 12.41 57.24 -2.39
N SER A 762 13.47 58.03 -2.58
CA SER A 762 13.43 59.49 -2.63
C SER A 762 13.40 59.99 -4.07
N GLN A 763 12.63 61.04 -4.36
CA GLN A 763 12.70 61.70 -5.68
C GLN A 763 14.07 62.35 -5.87
N THR A 764 14.70 62.14 -7.04
CA THR A 764 15.91 62.88 -7.41
C THR A 764 15.61 63.83 -8.58
N SER A 765 16.06 65.08 -8.44
CA SER A 765 15.94 66.10 -9.48
C SER A 765 17.30 66.30 -10.14
N SER A 766 17.38 66.05 -11.44
CA SER A 766 18.57 66.31 -12.25
C SER A 766 18.17 67.08 -13.50
N LYS A 767 18.80 68.24 -13.72
CA LYS A 767 18.58 69.12 -14.88
C LYS A 767 17.10 69.51 -15.10
N GLY A 768 16.39 69.87 -14.03
CA GLY A 768 15.02 70.39 -14.11
C GLY A 768 13.95 69.33 -14.43
N LYS A 769 14.30 68.03 -14.42
CA LYS A 769 13.36 66.92 -14.46
C LYS A 769 13.40 66.16 -13.14
N THR A 770 12.24 66.05 -12.51
CA THR A 770 12.01 65.17 -11.36
C THR A 770 11.89 63.73 -11.86
N GLN A 771 12.65 62.81 -11.28
CA GLN A 771 12.56 61.38 -11.56
C GLN A 771 12.06 60.64 -10.33
N ASP A 772 10.95 59.92 -10.50
CA ASP A 772 10.37 59.03 -9.51
C ASP A 772 10.98 57.63 -9.65
N TRP A 773 11.45 57.07 -8.54
CA TRP A 773 12.05 55.73 -8.47
C TRP A 773 11.05 54.76 -7.85
N VAL A 774 10.90 53.57 -8.45
CA VAL A 774 9.88 52.59 -8.08
C VAL A 774 10.44 51.17 -8.21
N GLY A 775 10.31 50.37 -7.16
CA GLY A 775 10.80 49.00 -7.11
C GLY A 775 11.44 48.68 -5.77
N ASP A 776 11.66 47.40 -5.52
CA ASP A 776 12.08 46.85 -4.21
C ASP A 776 13.44 47.40 -3.72
N ALA A 777 14.30 47.86 -4.64
CA ALA A 777 15.58 48.54 -4.35
C ALA A 777 15.69 49.97 -4.94
N CYS A 778 14.57 50.61 -5.28
CA CYS A 778 14.52 51.94 -5.93
C CYS A 778 15.16 52.01 -7.33
N GLU A 779 14.99 50.94 -8.10
CA GLU A 779 15.48 50.80 -9.47
C GLU A 779 14.50 51.40 -10.51
N ARG A 780 14.95 51.57 -11.76
CA ARG A 780 14.10 52.07 -12.86
C ARG A 780 13.61 50.90 -13.70
N LYS A 781 12.32 50.56 -13.61
CA LYS A 781 11.71 49.50 -14.44
C LYS A 781 11.31 50.06 -15.82
N ASP A 782 11.94 49.58 -16.89
CA ASP A 782 11.62 49.94 -18.28
C ASP A 782 10.50 49.04 -18.81
N ILE A 783 9.32 49.60 -19.10
CA ILE A 783 8.09 48.85 -19.41
C ILE A 783 7.86 48.72 -20.94
N SER A 784 8.86 49.06 -21.76
CA SER A 784 8.71 49.19 -23.21
C SER A 784 8.78 47.87 -24.00
N GLY A 785 9.34 46.80 -23.44
CA GLY A 785 9.53 45.51 -24.13
C GLY A 785 8.26 44.66 -24.34
N PRO A 786 7.45 44.40 -23.29
CA PRO A 786 6.29 43.51 -23.39
C PRO A 786 5.16 44.05 -24.28
N PHE A 787 5.00 45.37 -24.32
CA PHE A 787 3.92 46.02 -25.09
C PHE A 787 4.13 45.92 -26.62
N VAL A 788 5.39 46.02 -27.08
CA VAL A 788 5.73 45.90 -28.50
C VAL A 788 5.50 44.48 -29.03
N LEU A 789 5.76 43.47 -28.20
CA LEU A 789 5.59 42.06 -28.56
C LEU A 789 4.11 41.65 -28.67
N LEU A 790 3.26 42.21 -27.81
CA LEU A 790 1.80 42.00 -27.84
C LEU A 790 1.16 42.70 -29.06
N ALA A 791 1.58 43.93 -29.37
CA ALA A 791 1.07 44.67 -30.52
C ALA A 791 1.47 44.00 -31.86
N GLY A 792 2.72 43.54 -31.98
CA GLY A 792 3.21 42.88 -33.19
C GLY A 792 2.53 41.53 -33.46
N SER A 793 2.33 40.70 -32.44
CA SER A 793 1.66 39.40 -32.58
C SER A 793 0.19 39.54 -32.98
N THR A 794 -0.50 40.55 -32.45
CA THR A 794 -1.91 40.84 -32.81
C THR A 794 -2.06 41.23 -34.28
N ILE A 795 -1.18 42.07 -34.81
CA ILE A 795 -1.21 42.49 -36.23
C ILE A 795 -0.92 41.30 -37.15
N GLY A 796 0.04 40.44 -36.78
CA GLY A 796 0.36 39.23 -37.55
C GLY A 796 -0.83 38.28 -37.69
N LEU A 797 -1.59 38.08 -36.61
CA LEU A 797 -2.76 37.20 -36.60
C LEU A 797 -3.88 37.74 -37.52
N ILE A 798 -4.13 39.05 -37.50
CA ILE A 798 -5.15 39.70 -38.33
C ILE A 798 -4.81 39.54 -39.82
N LEU A 799 -3.55 39.69 -40.21
CA LEU A 799 -3.12 39.51 -41.60
C LEU A 799 -3.25 38.05 -42.07
N LEU A 800 -2.99 37.09 -41.19
CA LEU A 800 -3.07 35.66 -41.50
C LEU A 800 -4.52 35.21 -41.68
N ILE A 801 -5.43 35.71 -40.83
CA ILE A 801 -6.88 35.49 -40.97
C ILE A 801 -7.40 36.14 -42.26
N GLY A 802 -7.02 37.40 -42.52
CA GLY A 802 -7.41 38.10 -43.75
C GLY A 802 -6.94 37.40 -45.03
N GLY A 803 -5.69 36.91 -45.05
CA GLY A 803 -5.14 36.15 -46.17
C GLY A 803 -5.85 34.82 -46.40
N SER A 804 -6.22 34.12 -45.32
CA SER A 804 -6.93 32.83 -45.39
C SER A 804 -8.34 33.00 -45.95
N ILE A 805 -9.05 34.07 -45.56
CA ILE A 805 -10.39 34.40 -46.09
C ILE A 805 -10.31 34.76 -47.57
N ALA A 806 -9.30 35.55 -47.98
CA ALA A 806 -9.10 35.90 -49.38
C ALA A 806 -8.80 34.68 -50.27
N LEU A 807 -8.03 33.71 -49.75
CA LEU A 807 -7.72 32.47 -50.47
C LEU A 807 -8.97 31.60 -50.68
N LEU A 808 -9.83 31.50 -49.67
CA LEU A 808 -11.11 30.77 -49.75
C LEU A 808 -12.08 31.43 -50.73
N ALA A 809 -12.11 32.76 -50.78
CA ALA A 809 -12.93 33.49 -51.75
C ALA A 809 -12.45 33.30 -53.20
N ALA A 810 -11.14 33.16 -53.42
CA ALA A 810 -10.58 32.95 -54.76
C ALA A 810 -10.87 31.55 -55.36
N ILE A 811 -11.16 30.55 -54.52
CA ILE A 811 -11.46 29.17 -54.95
C ILE A 811 -12.94 29.00 -55.34
N GLY A 812 -13.81 29.95 -54.98
CA GLY A 812 -15.27 29.87 -55.20
C GLY A 812 -15.75 30.06 -56.64
N ASP A 813 -14.89 30.50 -57.57
CA ASP A 813 -15.28 30.84 -58.95
C ASP A 813 -14.88 29.81 -60.01
N GLU A 814 -14.29 28.66 -59.64
CA GLU A 814 -13.99 27.59 -60.61
C GLU A 814 -15.17 26.62 -60.82
N LYS A 815 -15.68 26.57 -62.07
CA LYS A 815 -16.69 25.58 -62.51
C LYS A 815 -16.11 24.16 -62.48
N LEU A 816 -16.75 23.28 -61.71
CA LEU A 816 -16.43 21.84 -61.66
C LEU A 816 -16.60 21.15 -63.03
N PRO A 817 -15.64 20.29 -63.46
CA PRO A 817 -15.72 19.58 -64.73
C PRO A 817 -16.74 18.43 -64.70
N SER A 818 -17.45 18.29 -65.82
CA SER A 818 -18.53 17.34 -66.07
C SER A 818 -18.01 15.92 -66.40
N THR A 819 -17.77 15.09 -65.40
CA THR A 819 -17.41 13.66 -65.61
C THR A 819 -18.23 12.67 -64.77
N LEU A 820 -19.44 13.02 -64.38
CA LEU A 820 -20.40 12.07 -63.78
C LEU A 820 -21.77 12.24 -64.43
N THR A 821 -21.93 11.72 -65.66
CA THR A 821 -23.20 11.26 -66.28
C THR A 821 -23.02 11.03 -67.78
N SER A 822 -22.73 9.79 -68.21
CA SER A 822 -23.17 9.32 -69.53
C SER A 822 -23.04 7.80 -69.63
N SER A 823 -24.20 7.18 -69.76
CA SER A 823 -24.48 5.79 -70.06
C SER A 823 -24.29 5.44 -71.54
N ALA A 824 -24.27 4.13 -71.81
CA ALA A 824 -24.57 3.43 -73.08
C ALA A 824 -23.46 3.49 -74.16
N THR A 825 -23.06 2.43 -74.88
CA THR A 825 -23.73 1.20 -75.37
C THR A 825 -22.66 0.26 -75.97
N GLY A 826 -22.86 -1.07 -75.94
CA GLY A 826 -22.11 -2.07 -76.73
C GLY A 826 -22.37 -1.95 -78.25
N PRO A 827 -22.00 -2.93 -79.13
CA PRO A 827 -21.97 -4.39 -78.95
C PRO A 827 -20.67 -5.05 -79.57
N LYS A 828 -20.43 -6.36 -79.77
CA LYS A 828 -21.25 -7.54 -80.12
C LYS A 828 -20.35 -8.81 -80.16
N ARG A 829 -20.92 -9.98 -79.78
CA ARG A 829 -20.81 -11.39 -80.30
C ARG A 829 -19.44 -11.90 -80.82
N GLU A 830 -19.01 -13.14 -80.56
CA GLU A 830 -19.67 -14.45 -80.36
C GLU A 830 -19.15 -15.21 -79.14
#